data_AF-A0A1G8BFZ3-F1
#
_entry.id   AF-A0A1G8BFZ3-F1
#
_cell.length_a   1.000
_cell.length_b   1.000
_cell.length_c   1.000
_cell.angle_alpha   90.00
_cell.angle_beta   90.00
_cell.angle_gamma   90.00
#
_symmetry.space_group_name_H-M   'P 1'
#
loop_
_entity.id
_entity.type
_entity.pdbx_description
1 polymer ?
#
loop_
_entity_poly.entity_id
_entity_poly.type
_entity_poly.pdbx_seq_one_letter_code
_entity_poly.pdbx_strand_id
1 'polypeptide(L)'
;MDVSAQDLPIELRRALSTVARTPRLLVASDYDGTVAPIVSDPDKAFPHAESVRALRALASLSGTAAAVISGRALKDLAALSRLPAEVQLVGSHGSEFDVGFIHAIDADARRLLGEIVDEFQQISTRHPGTGVEVKPASAALHVRNAVTPEHAQEALNEARADAARWAGVQVTEGKSVIELAVIPTDKGQALDTIRHQEGATAAVFIGDDVTDEKAFDRLQGPDVGIKVGGGESLAEYRVDTTEDVSAALAFLVEERRTWLSGADAPPIERLTMLANPRTVGLLTPDATVTWLCHPEPDSAAVFAHLLGGVAAGHFSVGPQRSALPLSQRYIDGTMTVQTRWASLAVTDYLPHDVPSGRTDLTRVISGVAPAVVTFAPRPEFGQGQVLLEEDEDGLRVLGSNEPFVLRSPGVKWNITTDGTQQTAHATVEPAYGDIVLELRCGTEDLGPSTVPEEERRAAAESYWSEWVSGLDLPALKPDLMKRSALTLKGLVHADSGSIMAAATTSLPEEIGGVRNWDYRYCWLRDAALTASALVSLGSLGEAEHYLDWVHDVLETLPGPERLHPLYTLWGTTLPPEAVLDSLPGYAGSRPVRVGNAANQQVQLDVFGPIVELIAQLAHAREKQGAPDGATALGDRDWELVRAMVEAVERRWFEPDHGIWEIRDNPRHHVYSKVMGWVTVDRAIELAKRFGRDAEPSWSVLRDEIATEVVEQGWKDEVRSYTAAYDGTDLDAATLHIGLSGLIDPTDERFRATVVATERELRSGSTVYRYHHDDGLPGVEGGFHLCAAWLVEAYLLVGARSQAEALFAQLVDAAGPTGLLSEEYDPVAERSLGNHPQAYSHLGLLRCAQLLA
;
A
#
# COMPACT_ATOMS: atom_id res chain seq x y z
N MET A 1 -39.01 -7.86 14.77
CA MET A 1 -38.73 -6.87 13.72
C MET A 1 -37.22 -6.84 13.66
N ASP A 2 -36.63 -7.26 12.54
CA ASP A 2 -35.17 -7.26 12.41
C ASP A 2 -34.72 -5.80 12.40
N VAL A 3 -33.96 -5.41 13.43
CA VAL A 3 -33.34 -4.09 13.50
C VAL A 3 -32.34 -3.98 12.35
N SER A 4 -32.50 -2.94 11.53
CA SER A 4 -31.58 -2.66 10.42
C SER A 4 -30.44 -1.78 10.91
N ALA A 5 -29.28 -1.87 10.26
CA ALA A 5 -28.18 -0.93 10.48
C ALA A 5 -28.61 0.55 10.29
N GLN A 6 -29.65 0.81 9.48
CA GLN A 6 -30.20 2.17 9.29
C GLN A 6 -30.92 2.73 10.53
N ASP A 7 -31.32 1.86 11.47
CA ASP A 7 -32.00 2.23 12.70
C ASP A 7 -31.00 2.70 13.79
N LEU A 8 -29.69 2.49 13.57
CA LEU A 8 -28.64 2.96 14.47
C LEU A 8 -28.49 4.50 14.43
N PRO A 9 -28.19 5.14 15.57
CA PRO A 9 -27.89 6.57 15.61
C PRO A 9 -26.82 6.97 14.59
N ILE A 10 -27.04 8.09 13.89
CA ILE A 10 -26.14 8.54 12.81
C ILE A 10 -24.70 8.79 13.30
N GLU A 11 -24.54 9.33 14.49
CA GLU A 11 -23.22 9.58 15.07
C GLU A 11 -22.49 8.28 15.41
N LEU A 12 -23.21 7.26 15.91
CA LEU A 12 -22.64 5.93 16.12
C LEU A 12 -22.18 5.31 14.79
N ARG A 13 -22.99 5.41 13.73
CA ARG A 13 -22.59 4.92 12.40
C ARG A 13 -21.33 5.62 11.89
N ARG A 14 -21.21 6.94 12.07
CA ARG A 14 -19.99 7.67 11.70
C ARG A 14 -18.78 7.19 12.50
N ALA A 15 -18.93 7.03 13.81
CA ALA A 15 -17.86 6.53 14.67
C ALA A 15 -17.40 5.12 14.24
N LEU A 16 -18.36 4.22 13.97
CA LEU A 16 -18.09 2.88 13.47
C LEU A 16 -17.42 2.88 12.08
N SER A 17 -17.87 3.72 11.14
CA SER A 17 -17.22 3.87 9.83
C SER A 17 -15.78 4.38 9.96
N THR A 18 -15.52 5.31 10.89
CA THR A 18 -14.17 5.84 11.13
C THR A 18 -13.26 4.77 11.74
N VAL A 19 -13.72 4.10 12.80
CA VAL A 19 -12.91 3.08 13.50
C VAL A 19 -12.68 1.83 12.62
N ALA A 20 -13.63 1.51 11.72
CA ALA A 20 -13.50 0.44 10.73
C ALA A 20 -12.30 0.63 9.78
N ARG A 21 -11.82 1.86 9.61
CA ARG A 21 -10.71 2.20 8.70
C ARG A 21 -9.36 2.28 9.40
N THR A 22 -9.30 1.88 10.66
CA THR A 22 -8.07 1.91 11.44
C THR A 22 -7.14 0.75 11.05
N PRO A 23 -5.81 0.92 11.11
CA PRO A 23 -4.88 -0.09 10.62
C PRO A 23 -5.01 -1.46 11.31
N ARG A 24 -5.17 -1.48 12.65
CA ARG A 24 -5.42 -2.69 13.46
C ARG A 24 -6.59 -2.42 14.42
N LEU A 25 -7.65 -3.20 14.29
CA LEU A 25 -8.90 -3.01 15.03
C LEU A 25 -9.14 -4.15 16.00
N LEU A 26 -9.37 -3.83 17.27
CA LEU A 26 -9.91 -4.77 18.26
C LEU A 26 -11.41 -4.53 18.43
N VAL A 27 -12.24 -5.54 18.22
CA VAL A 27 -13.68 -5.49 18.51
C VAL A 27 -13.97 -6.40 19.70
N ALA A 28 -14.19 -5.80 20.86
CA ALA A 28 -14.47 -6.51 22.10
C ALA A 28 -15.90 -6.24 22.57
N SER A 29 -16.53 -7.22 23.19
CA SER A 29 -17.87 -7.09 23.78
C SER A 29 -17.96 -7.84 25.09
N ASP A 30 -18.82 -7.39 26.00
CA ASP A 30 -19.36 -8.28 27.03
C ASP A 30 -20.20 -9.40 26.40
N TYR A 31 -20.56 -10.41 27.20
CA TYR A 31 -21.43 -11.50 26.81
C TYR A 31 -22.90 -11.28 27.18
N ASP A 32 -23.18 -11.20 28.49
CA ASP A 32 -24.54 -11.04 29.01
C ASP A 32 -25.00 -9.59 28.80
N GLY A 33 -26.29 -9.38 28.53
CA GLY A 33 -26.87 -8.05 28.31
C GLY A 33 -26.39 -7.30 27.07
N THR A 34 -25.51 -7.91 26.28
CA THR A 34 -24.89 -7.34 25.09
C THR A 34 -25.10 -8.27 23.90
N VAL A 35 -24.25 -9.28 23.68
CA VAL A 35 -24.42 -10.25 22.59
C VAL A 35 -25.44 -11.34 22.92
N ALA A 36 -25.71 -11.58 24.21
CA ALA A 36 -26.75 -12.45 24.72
C ALA A 36 -27.74 -11.66 25.60
N PRO A 37 -29.07 -11.85 25.47
CA PRO A 37 -30.04 -11.16 26.30
C PRO A 37 -29.95 -11.63 27.77
N ILE A 38 -30.22 -10.72 28.70
CA ILE A 38 -30.37 -11.08 30.12
C ILE A 38 -31.64 -11.91 30.28
N VAL A 39 -31.47 -13.17 30.68
CA VAL A 39 -32.56 -14.11 30.98
C VAL A 39 -32.57 -14.49 32.45
N SER A 40 -33.67 -15.11 32.90
CA SER A 40 -33.85 -15.54 34.29
C SER A 40 -33.00 -16.75 34.66
N ASP A 41 -32.65 -17.59 33.69
CA ASP A 41 -31.80 -18.77 33.82
C ASP A 41 -30.50 -18.54 33.04
N PRO A 42 -29.37 -18.23 33.70
CA PRO A 42 -28.11 -17.90 33.03
C PRO A 42 -27.58 -18.99 32.10
N ASP A 43 -27.94 -20.26 32.30
CA ASP A 43 -27.56 -21.37 31.41
C ASP A 43 -28.33 -21.37 30.08
N LYS A 44 -29.32 -20.49 29.95
CA LYS A 44 -30.14 -20.30 28.74
C LYS A 44 -29.91 -18.94 28.06
N ALA A 45 -28.91 -18.18 28.51
CA ALA A 45 -28.52 -16.91 27.90
C ALA A 45 -27.74 -17.17 26.60
N PHE A 46 -28.42 -17.65 25.55
CA PHE A 46 -27.78 -17.89 24.26
C PHE A 46 -27.57 -16.57 23.51
N PRO A 47 -26.43 -16.39 22.83
CA PRO A 47 -26.17 -15.17 22.09
C PRO A 47 -27.05 -15.14 20.83
N HIS A 48 -27.33 -13.93 20.35
CA HIS A 48 -27.97 -13.74 19.04
C HIS A 48 -27.10 -14.34 17.95
N ALA A 49 -27.71 -15.09 17.02
CA ALA A 49 -26.97 -15.76 15.95
C ALA A 49 -26.25 -14.75 15.04
N GLU A 50 -26.84 -13.58 14.88
CA GLU A 50 -26.33 -12.43 14.15
C GLU A 50 -25.04 -11.90 14.78
N SER A 51 -25.01 -11.67 16.10
CA SER A 51 -23.80 -11.26 16.83
C SER A 51 -22.67 -12.28 16.70
N VAL A 52 -22.98 -13.57 16.82
CA VAL A 52 -21.99 -14.65 16.65
C VAL A 52 -21.42 -14.67 15.23
N ARG A 53 -22.28 -14.52 14.21
CA ARG A 53 -21.84 -14.44 12.81
C ARG A 53 -20.97 -13.21 12.56
N ALA A 54 -21.33 -12.06 13.12
CA ALA A 54 -20.60 -10.82 12.94
C ALA A 54 -19.23 -10.84 13.63
N LEU A 55 -19.13 -11.29 14.89
CA LEU A 55 -17.85 -11.45 15.59
C LEU A 55 -16.92 -12.45 14.87
N ARG A 56 -17.47 -13.56 14.38
CA ARG A 56 -16.71 -14.51 13.56
C ARG A 56 -16.21 -13.87 12.27
N ALA A 57 -17.06 -13.12 11.58
CA ALA A 57 -16.68 -12.43 10.36
C ALA A 57 -15.56 -11.43 10.63
N LEU A 58 -15.68 -10.60 11.68
CA LEU A 58 -14.65 -9.64 12.09
C LEU A 58 -13.31 -10.33 12.39
N ALA A 59 -13.31 -11.41 13.17
CA ALA A 59 -12.09 -12.17 13.49
C ALA A 59 -11.39 -12.77 12.26
N SER A 60 -12.11 -12.96 11.16
CA SER A 60 -11.55 -13.48 9.90
C SER A 60 -11.02 -12.40 8.96
N LEU A 61 -11.26 -11.11 9.25
CA LEU A 61 -10.81 -10.00 8.41
C LEU A 61 -9.38 -9.60 8.76
N SER A 62 -8.59 -9.26 7.75
CA SER A 62 -7.20 -8.82 7.92
C SER A 62 -7.09 -7.63 8.90
N GLY A 63 -6.10 -7.71 9.81
CA GLY A 63 -5.85 -6.69 10.82
C GLY A 63 -7.00 -6.45 11.80
N THR A 64 -7.90 -7.42 11.99
CA THR A 64 -9.06 -7.31 12.88
C THR A 64 -9.08 -8.45 13.89
N ALA A 65 -9.03 -8.11 15.18
CA ALA A 65 -9.19 -9.06 16.27
C ALA A 65 -10.59 -8.92 16.87
N ALA A 66 -11.18 -10.02 17.32
CA ALA A 66 -12.45 -9.99 18.03
C ALA A 66 -12.33 -10.72 19.37
N ALA A 67 -12.96 -10.17 20.42
CA ALA A 67 -12.94 -10.76 21.75
C ALA A 67 -14.29 -10.66 22.47
N VAL A 68 -14.54 -11.60 23.38
CA VAL A 68 -15.65 -11.52 24.33
C VAL A 68 -15.09 -11.59 25.75
N ILE A 69 -15.33 -10.54 26.54
CA ILE A 69 -14.82 -10.39 27.91
C ILE A 69 -16.00 -10.46 28.88
N SER A 70 -16.17 -11.61 29.53
CA SER A 70 -17.34 -11.93 30.35
C SER A 70 -17.00 -12.15 31.83
N GLY A 71 -17.98 -11.91 32.71
CA GLY A 71 -17.96 -12.35 34.10
C GLY A 71 -18.16 -13.86 34.32
N ARG A 72 -18.48 -14.61 33.27
CA ARG A 72 -18.65 -16.07 33.30
C ARG A 72 -17.30 -16.79 33.34
N ALA A 73 -17.24 -17.98 33.94
CA ALA A 73 -16.06 -18.84 33.81
C ALA A 73 -15.80 -19.16 32.32
N LEU A 74 -14.53 -19.20 31.91
CA LEU A 74 -14.15 -19.36 30.50
C LEU A 74 -14.75 -20.62 29.88
N LYS A 75 -14.76 -21.73 30.64
CA LYS A 75 -15.35 -23.00 30.21
C LYS A 75 -16.84 -22.87 29.87
N ASP A 76 -17.60 -22.13 30.68
CA ASP A 76 -19.04 -21.98 30.50
C ASP A 76 -19.34 -20.99 29.37
N LEU A 77 -18.54 -19.92 29.28
CA LEU A 77 -18.58 -18.98 28.15
C LEU A 77 -18.32 -19.70 26.82
N ALA A 78 -17.30 -20.55 26.74
CA ALA A 78 -16.98 -21.32 25.55
C ALA A 78 -18.12 -22.30 25.16
N ALA A 79 -18.71 -22.97 26.15
CA ALA A 79 -19.81 -23.90 25.92
C ALA A 79 -21.09 -23.23 25.41
N LEU A 80 -21.44 -22.06 25.96
CA LEU A 80 -22.67 -21.34 25.65
C LEU A 80 -22.57 -20.47 24.40
N SER A 81 -21.44 -19.79 24.20
CA SER A 81 -21.26 -18.85 23.08
C SER A 81 -21.15 -19.55 21.72
N ARG A 82 -20.54 -20.74 21.68
CA ARG A 82 -20.19 -21.46 20.43
C ARG A 82 -19.44 -20.59 19.41
N LEU A 83 -18.71 -19.60 19.92
CA LEU A 83 -17.79 -18.80 19.12
C LEU A 83 -16.60 -19.67 18.69
N PRO A 84 -16.04 -19.41 17.50
CA PRO A 84 -14.92 -20.20 17.00
C PRO A 84 -13.61 -19.73 17.67
N ALA A 85 -12.52 -20.48 17.50
CA ALA A 85 -11.26 -20.23 18.22
C ALA A 85 -10.59 -18.90 17.84
N GLU A 86 -10.96 -18.32 16.70
CA GLU A 86 -10.47 -17.02 16.22
C GLU A 86 -11.05 -15.84 17.01
N VAL A 87 -12.16 -16.05 17.76
CA VAL A 87 -12.69 -15.02 18.67
C VAL A 87 -12.17 -15.32 20.07
N GLN A 88 -11.36 -14.41 20.61
CA GLN A 88 -10.73 -14.60 21.91
C GLN A 88 -11.76 -14.54 23.03
N LEU A 89 -11.82 -15.58 23.86
CA LEU A 89 -12.72 -15.64 25.00
C LEU A 89 -11.95 -15.33 26.28
N VAL A 90 -12.47 -14.40 27.07
CA VAL A 90 -11.92 -14.04 28.38
C VAL A 90 -13.00 -14.18 29.44
N GLY A 91 -12.77 -15.09 30.38
CA GLY A 91 -13.68 -15.37 31.47
C GLY A 91 -13.34 -14.63 32.76
N SER A 92 -14.21 -14.79 33.75
CA SER A 92 -14.04 -14.36 35.14
C SER A 92 -13.66 -12.87 35.24
N HIS A 93 -14.39 -12.02 34.51
CA HIS A 93 -14.21 -10.56 34.45
C HIS A 93 -12.81 -10.11 34.02
N GLY A 94 -12.20 -10.85 33.08
CA GLY A 94 -10.90 -10.49 32.54
C GLY A 94 -9.71 -11.23 33.16
N SER A 95 -9.95 -12.22 34.02
CA SER A 95 -8.86 -12.92 34.73
C SER A 95 -8.46 -14.26 34.11
N GLU A 96 -9.31 -14.85 33.27
CA GLU A 96 -9.13 -16.20 32.70
C GLU A 96 -9.04 -16.14 31.16
N PHE A 97 -7.88 -16.48 30.59
CA PHE A 97 -7.60 -16.55 29.14
C PHE A 97 -7.38 -18.01 28.72
N ASP A 98 -7.39 -18.29 27.42
CA ASP A 98 -7.09 -19.62 26.87
C ASP A 98 -5.69 -20.16 27.29
N VAL A 99 -4.75 -19.26 27.59
CA VAL A 99 -3.40 -19.59 28.10
C VAL A 99 -3.33 -19.74 29.63
N GLY A 100 -4.43 -19.57 30.35
CA GLY A 100 -4.52 -19.63 31.82
C GLY A 100 -4.92 -18.30 32.47
N PHE A 101 -4.74 -18.17 33.79
CA PHE A 101 -5.08 -16.95 34.52
C PHE A 101 -3.96 -15.89 34.40
N ILE A 102 -4.31 -14.60 34.23
CA ILE A 102 -3.35 -13.48 34.29
C ILE A 102 -2.61 -13.49 35.64
N HIS A 103 -3.36 -13.72 36.72
CA HIS A 103 -2.83 -13.94 38.06
C HIS A 103 -3.11 -15.40 38.45
N ALA A 104 -2.06 -16.21 38.54
CA ALA A 104 -2.20 -17.60 38.98
C ALA A 104 -2.87 -17.63 40.36
N ILE A 105 -3.98 -18.39 40.47
CA ILE A 105 -4.64 -18.60 41.76
C ILE A 105 -3.71 -19.46 42.62
N ASP A 106 -2.98 -18.80 43.50
CA ASP A 106 -2.07 -19.45 44.43
C ASP A 106 -2.84 -20.23 45.52
N ALA A 107 -2.10 -20.97 46.34
CA ALA A 107 -2.69 -21.79 47.39
C ALA A 107 -3.45 -20.97 48.44
N ASP A 108 -3.10 -19.69 48.61
CA ASP A 108 -3.71 -18.80 49.59
C ASP A 108 -5.03 -18.24 49.06
N ALA A 109 -5.09 -17.84 47.79
CA ALA A 109 -6.30 -17.42 47.11
C ALA A 109 -7.33 -18.56 47.01
N ARG A 110 -6.92 -19.81 46.73
CA ARG A 110 -7.84 -20.96 46.72
C ARG A 110 -8.46 -21.24 48.09
N ARG A 111 -7.65 -21.11 49.14
CA ARG A 111 -8.11 -21.30 50.52
C ARG A 111 -9.10 -20.19 50.90
N LEU A 112 -8.78 -18.94 50.58
CA LEU A 112 -9.66 -17.80 50.81
C LEU A 112 -10.99 -17.94 50.04
N LEU A 113 -10.95 -18.43 48.80
CA LEU A 113 -12.16 -18.69 48.03
C LEU A 113 -13.04 -19.75 48.69
N GLY A 114 -12.43 -20.82 49.23
CA GLY A 114 -13.15 -21.81 50.02
C GLY A 114 -13.85 -21.21 51.24
N GLU A 115 -13.17 -20.33 51.98
CA GLU A 115 -13.74 -19.63 53.13
C GLU A 115 -14.93 -18.74 52.73
N ILE A 116 -14.83 -18.02 51.60
CA ILE A 116 -15.92 -17.17 51.08
C ILE A 116 -17.12 -18.02 50.65
N VAL A 117 -16.89 -19.14 49.95
CA VAL A 117 -17.96 -20.04 49.50
C VAL A 117 -18.72 -20.62 50.68
N ASP A 118 -17.99 -21.09 51.70
CA ASP A 118 -18.60 -21.64 52.91
C ASP A 118 -19.46 -20.59 53.63
N GLU A 119 -18.99 -19.33 53.70
CA GLU A 119 -19.76 -18.23 54.29
C GLU A 119 -21.01 -17.90 53.46
N PHE A 120 -20.89 -17.80 52.13
CA PHE A 120 -22.03 -17.57 51.24
C PHE A 120 -23.08 -18.68 51.34
N GLN A 121 -22.66 -19.94 51.49
CA GLN A 121 -23.57 -21.05 51.72
C GLN A 121 -24.29 -20.94 53.07
N GLN A 122 -23.61 -20.47 54.12
CA GLN A 122 -24.23 -20.21 55.42
C GLN A 122 -25.24 -19.05 55.35
N ILE A 123 -24.91 -17.96 54.67
CA ILE A 123 -25.84 -16.84 54.42
C ILE A 123 -27.05 -17.35 53.63
N SER A 124 -26.83 -18.13 52.58
CA SER A 124 -27.91 -18.64 51.73
C SER A 124 -28.86 -19.61 52.47
N THR A 125 -28.32 -20.40 53.40
CA THR A 125 -29.12 -21.27 54.26
C THR A 125 -30.03 -20.48 55.22
N ARG A 126 -29.55 -19.31 55.70
CA ARG A 126 -30.29 -18.44 56.62
C ARG A 126 -31.36 -17.61 55.90
N HIS A 127 -31.18 -17.36 54.61
CA HIS A 127 -32.07 -16.53 53.79
C HIS A 127 -32.65 -17.35 52.61
N PRO A 128 -33.78 -18.05 52.80
CA PRO A 128 -34.35 -18.93 51.78
C PRO A 128 -34.67 -18.21 50.47
N GLY A 129 -34.40 -18.88 49.35
CA GLY A 129 -34.59 -18.35 47.99
C GLY A 129 -33.38 -17.57 47.44
N THR A 130 -32.37 -17.30 48.26
CA THR A 130 -31.06 -16.85 47.77
C THR A 130 -30.25 -18.06 47.25
N GLY A 131 -29.30 -17.82 46.34
CA GLY A 131 -28.46 -18.88 45.76
C GLY A 131 -26.99 -18.49 45.71
N VAL A 132 -26.11 -19.48 45.86
CA VAL A 132 -24.66 -19.30 45.77
C VAL A 132 -24.16 -19.89 44.45
N GLU A 133 -23.40 -19.10 43.71
CA GLU A 133 -22.70 -19.52 42.51
C GLU A 133 -21.20 -19.49 42.80
N VAL A 134 -20.50 -20.61 42.56
CA VAL A 134 -19.05 -20.72 42.76
C VAL A 134 -18.38 -20.67 41.40
N LYS A 135 -17.47 -19.71 41.23
CA LYS A 135 -16.65 -19.55 40.03
C LYS A 135 -15.18 -19.88 40.36
N PRO A 136 -14.31 -20.07 39.35
CA PRO A 136 -12.92 -20.47 39.59
C PRO A 136 -12.12 -19.56 40.53
N ALA A 137 -12.44 -18.26 40.57
CA ALA A 137 -11.72 -17.26 41.34
C ALA A 137 -12.61 -16.30 42.16
N SER A 138 -13.92 -16.58 42.22
CA SER A 138 -14.89 -15.76 42.93
C SER A 138 -16.11 -16.60 43.36
N ALA A 139 -16.89 -16.07 44.29
CA ALA A 139 -18.21 -16.59 44.62
C ALA A 139 -19.23 -15.45 44.56
N ALA A 140 -20.43 -15.75 44.05
CA ALA A 140 -21.53 -14.79 43.94
C ALA A 140 -22.75 -15.26 44.74
N LEU A 141 -23.34 -14.34 45.50
CA LEU A 141 -24.58 -14.55 46.24
C LEU A 141 -25.73 -13.84 45.52
N HIS A 142 -26.60 -14.61 44.87
CA HIS A 142 -27.78 -14.13 44.16
C HIS A 142 -28.97 -14.02 45.10
N VAL A 143 -29.60 -12.85 45.15
CA VAL A 143 -30.75 -12.59 46.03
C VAL A 143 -32.07 -12.34 45.27
N ARG A 144 -32.05 -12.42 43.93
CA ARG A 144 -33.21 -12.15 43.07
C ARG A 144 -34.44 -13.03 43.39
N ASN A 145 -34.21 -14.26 43.85
CA ASN A 145 -35.26 -15.24 44.15
C ASN A 145 -35.57 -15.37 45.65
N ALA A 146 -35.03 -14.47 46.49
CA ALA A 146 -35.29 -14.49 47.92
C ALA A 146 -36.80 -14.43 48.21
N VAL A 147 -37.25 -15.15 49.24
CA VAL A 147 -38.68 -15.30 49.55
C VAL A 147 -39.36 -13.96 49.86
N THR A 148 -38.62 -12.98 50.39
CA THR A 148 -39.09 -11.61 50.61
C THR A 148 -37.98 -10.59 50.27
N PRO A 149 -38.34 -9.33 49.95
CA PRO A 149 -37.35 -8.26 49.75
C PRO A 149 -36.48 -7.97 50.98
N GLU A 150 -37.00 -8.21 52.19
CA GLU A 150 -36.25 -8.06 53.45
C GLU A 150 -35.13 -9.10 53.54
N HIS A 151 -35.40 -10.38 53.25
CA HIS A 151 -34.36 -11.41 53.22
C HIS A 151 -33.29 -11.13 52.15
N ALA A 152 -33.69 -10.57 50.99
CA ALA A 152 -32.73 -10.17 49.97
C ALA A 152 -31.76 -9.09 50.49
N GLN A 153 -32.30 -8.08 51.16
CA GLN A 153 -31.50 -6.97 51.68
C GLN A 153 -30.62 -7.38 52.87
N GLU A 154 -31.13 -8.25 53.75
CA GLU A 154 -30.37 -8.81 54.87
C GLU A 154 -29.19 -9.65 54.37
N ALA A 155 -29.42 -10.56 53.42
CA ALA A 155 -28.38 -11.39 52.83
C ALA A 155 -27.25 -10.56 52.17
N LEU A 156 -27.60 -9.49 51.44
CA LEU A 156 -26.61 -8.58 50.84
C LEU A 156 -25.82 -7.80 51.91
N ASN A 157 -26.50 -7.34 52.97
CA ASN A 157 -25.84 -6.59 54.05
C ASN A 157 -24.86 -7.46 54.83
N GLU A 158 -25.20 -8.72 55.07
CA GLU A 158 -24.32 -9.69 55.73
C GLU A 158 -23.08 -10.00 54.88
N ALA A 159 -23.29 -10.33 53.60
CA ALA A 159 -22.20 -10.58 52.67
C ALA A 159 -21.25 -9.37 52.56
N ARG A 160 -21.78 -8.14 52.59
CA ARG A 160 -20.99 -6.90 52.59
C ARG A 160 -20.20 -6.72 53.89
N ALA A 161 -20.80 -7.03 55.03
CA ALA A 161 -20.14 -6.91 56.34
C ALA A 161 -19.00 -7.93 56.49
N ASP A 162 -19.19 -9.14 55.96
CA ASP A 162 -18.16 -10.18 55.97
C ASP A 162 -17.06 -9.90 54.93
N ALA A 163 -17.41 -9.33 53.77
CA ALA A 163 -16.45 -8.89 52.76
C ALA A 163 -15.34 -7.99 53.32
N ALA A 164 -15.69 -7.11 54.27
CA ALA A 164 -14.75 -6.21 54.92
C ALA A 164 -13.69 -6.91 55.79
N ARG A 165 -13.84 -8.21 56.09
CA ARG A 165 -12.89 -9.00 56.91
C ARG A 165 -11.76 -9.61 56.10
N TRP A 166 -11.92 -9.75 54.79
CA TRP A 166 -10.96 -10.44 53.94
C TRP A 166 -10.08 -9.44 53.18
N ALA A 167 -8.79 -9.42 53.50
CA ALA A 167 -7.82 -8.58 52.81
C ALA A 167 -7.54 -9.13 51.39
N GLY A 168 -7.58 -8.26 50.38
CA GLY A 168 -7.33 -8.63 48.99
C GLY A 168 -8.54 -9.17 48.22
N VAL A 169 -9.73 -9.20 48.84
CA VAL A 169 -10.99 -9.58 48.17
C VAL A 169 -11.58 -8.36 47.48
N GLN A 170 -11.88 -8.50 46.19
CA GLN A 170 -12.58 -7.48 45.41
C GLN A 170 -14.09 -7.73 45.49
N VAL A 171 -14.84 -6.71 45.89
CA VAL A 171 -16.31 -6.74 45.97
C VAL A 171 -16.91 -6.11 44.73
N THR A 172 -17.79 -6.84 44.06
CA THR A 172 -18.59 -6.33 42.95
C THR A 172 -20.07 -6.45 43.31
N GLU A 173 -20.80 -5.32 43.31
CA GLU A 173 -22.22 -5.29 43.64
C GLU A 173 -23.06 -5.04 42.38
N GLY A 174 -24.04 -5.92 42.14
CA GLY A 174 -25.04 -5.78 41.08
C GLY A 174 -26.46 -5.61 41.66
N LYS A 175 -27.44 -5.39 40.78
CA LYS A 175 -28.84 -5.07 41.17
C LYS A 175 -29.51 -6.11 42.08
N SER A 176 -29.07 -7.37 42.08
CA SER A 176 -29.59 -8.43 42.98
C SER A 176 -28.55 -9.51 43.26
N VAL A 177 -27.28 -9.13 43.32
CA VAL A 177 -26.14 -10.05 43.52
C VAL A 177 -24.97 -9.30 44.15
N ILE A 178 -24.20 -9.99 44.99
CA ILE A 178 -22.88 -9.53 45.46
C ILE A 178 -21.85 -10.62 45.15
N GLU A 179 -20.76 -10.25 44.48
CA GLU A 179 -19.67 -11.13 44.08
C GLU A 179 -18.38 -10.75 44.80
N LEU A 180 -17.68 -11.75 45.34
CA LEU A 180 -16.41 -11.62 46.03
C LEU A 180 -15.34 -12.40 45.27
N ALA A 181 -14.37 -11.70 44.68
CA ALA A 181 -13.26 -12.28 43.94
C ALA A 181 -11.96 -12.27 44.76
N VAL A 182 -11.23 -13.38 44.73
CA VAL A 182 -9.95 -13.56 45.46
C VAL A 182 -8.71 -13.22 44.63
N ILE A 183 -8.92 -12.88 43.36
CA ILE A 183 -7.91 -12.29 42.48
C ILE A 183 -8.48 -11.00 41.90
N PRO A 184 -7.63 -10.02 41.53
CA PRO A 184 -8.09 -8.82 40.85
C PRO A 184 -8.80 -9.19 39.55
N THR A 185 -10.01 -8.67 39.36
CA THR A 185 -10.78 -8.83 38.12
C THR A 185 -11.09 -7.45 37.53
N ASP A 186 -10.55 -7.19 36.35
CA ASP A 186 -10.67 -5.90 35.65
C ASP A 186 -10.80 -6.14 34.14
N LYS A 187 -12.02 -5.93 33.60
CA LYS A 187 -12.28 -6.00 32.17
C LYS A 187 -11.45 -4.97 31.38
N GLY A 188 -11.14 -3.82 31.97
CA GLY A 188 -10.28 -2.82 31.35
C GLY A 188 -8.84 -3.30 31.19
N GLN A 189 -8.28 -3.96 32.20
CA GLN A 189 -6.95 -4.58 32.09
C GLN A 189 -6.91 -5.72 31.06
N ALA A 190 -7.99 -6.51 30.97
CA ALA A 190 -8.10 -7.53 29.94
C ALA A 190 -8.14 -6.91 28.53
N LEU A 191 -8.92 -5.84 28.34
CA LEU A 191 -8.95 -5.08 27.08
C LEU A 191 -7.56 -4.55 26.71
N ASP A 192 -6.84 -3.92 27.64
CA ASP A 192 -5.47 -3.44 27.43
C ASP A 192 -4.50 -4.56 27.05
N THR A 193 -4.64 -5.73 27.69
CA THR A 193 -3.81 -6.91 27.43
C THR A 193 -4.01 -7.41 26.00
N ILE A 194 -5.26 -7.58 25.58
CA ILE A 194 -5.60 -8.02 24.22
C ILE A 194 -5.14 -6.96 23.21
N ARG A 195 -5.41 -5.68 23.49
CA ARG A 195 -4.98 -4.56 22.63
C ARG A 195 -3.47 -4.59 22.41
N HIS A 196 -2.68 -4.84 23.45
CA HIS A 196 -1.23 -4.90 23.35
C HIS A 196 -0.74 -6.14 22.59
N GLN A 197 -1.31 -7.31 22.88
CA GLN A 197 -1.00 -8.57 22.18
C GLN A 197 -1.28 -8.47 20.68
N GLU A 198 -2.44 -7.91 20.34
CA GLU A 198 -2.91 -7.74 18.98
C GLU A 198 -2.41 -6.45 18.32
N GLY A 199 -1.52 -5.68 18.98
CA GLY A 199 -1.01 -4.41 18.48
C GLY A 199 -2.09 -3.45 17.97
N ALA A 200 -3.29 -3.50 18.56
CA ALA A 200 -4.46 -2.81 18.02
C ALA A 200 -4.33 -1.28 18.20
N THR A 201 -4.46 -0.57 17.08
CA THR A 201 -4.39 0.89 17.02
C THR A 201 -5.67 1.54 17.52
N ALA A 202 -6.81 0.85 17.40
CA ALA A 202 -8.09 1.29 17.93
C ALA A 202 -8.90 0.10 18.47
N ALA A 203 -9.81 0.37 19.41
CA ALA A 203 -10.72 -0.60 19.99
C ALA A 203 -12.18 -0.15 19.94
N VAL A 204 -13.08 -1.09 19.64
CA VAL A 204 -14.52 -0.97 19.90
C VAL A 204 -14.82 -1.84 21.11
N PHE A 205 -15.45 -1.27 22.14
CA PHE A 205 -15.93 -2.03 23.28
C PHE A 205 -17.43 -1.84 23.49
N ILE A 206 -18.17 -2.94 23.64
CA ILE A 206 -19.62 -2.95 23.84
C ILE A 206 -19.93 -3.57 25.21
N GLY A 207 -20.66 -2.84 26.06
CA GLY A 207 -20.97 -3.24 27.43
C GLY A 207 -22.36 -2.78 27.88
N ASP A 208 -22.92 -3.41 28.91
CA ASP A 208 -24.25 -3.08 29.45
C ASP A 208 -24.27 -2.82 30.97
N ASP A 209 -23.25 -3.23 31.74
CA ASP A 209 -23.29 -3.15 33.21
C ASP A 209 -22.13 -2.34 33.79
N VAL A 210 -22.19 -2.07 35.11
CA VAL A 210 -21.21 -1.28 35.86
C VAL A 210 -19.80 -1.87 35.77
N THR A 211 -19.66 -3.18 35.56
CA THR A 211 -18.35 -3.82 35.39
C THR A 211 -17.65 -3.40 34.09
N ASP A 212 -18.41 -2.97 33.09
CA ASP A 212 -17.92 -2.53 31.77
C ASP A 212 -17.39 -1.10 31.80
N GLU A 213 -17.77 -0.31 32.79
CA GLU A 213 -17.28 1.06 32.98
C GLU A 213 -15.76 1.11 33.13
N LYS A 214 -15.16 0.06 33.72
CA LYS A 214 -13.70 -0.08 33.79
C LYS A 214 -13.04 -0.26 32.43
N ALA A 215 -13.73 -0.87 31.47
CA ALA A 215 -13.25 -1.00 30.09
C ALA A 215 -13.47 0.31 29.32
N PHE A 216 -14.61 0.99 29.51
CA PHE A 216 -14.85 2.32 28.94
C PHE A 216 -13.81 3.35 29.40
N ASP A 217 -13.39 3.32 30.66
CA ASP A 217 -12.34 4.20 31.21
C ASP A 217 -10.96 4.00 30.56
N ARG A 218 -10.73 2.86 29.88
CA ARG A 218 -9.48 2.60 29.13
C ARG A 218 -9.50 3.09 27.68
N LEU A 219 -10.69 3.40 27.14
CA LEU A 219 -10.83 3.82 25.76
C LEU A 219 -10.26 5.22 25.58
N GLN A 220 -9.47 5.42 24.52
CA GLN A 220 -8.77 6.66 24.25
C GLN A 220 -8.54 6.85 22.74
N GLY A 221 -8.44 8.11 22.31
CA GLY A 221 -8.21 8.42 20.89
C GLY A 221 -9.39 7.98 20.00
N PRO A 222 -9.19 7.23 18.90
CA PRO A 222 -10.25 6.83 17.96
C PRO A 222 -11.10 5.65 18.44
N ASP A 223 -10.95 5.22 19.69
CA ASP A 223 -11.70 4.11 20.27
C ASP A 223 -13.21 4.42 20.38
N VAL A 224 -14.05 3.39 20.29
CA VAL A 224 -15.52 3.54 20.33
C VAL A 224 -16.10 2.71 21.47
N GLY A 225 -16.66 3.39 22.48
CA GLY A 225 -17.41 2.77 23.57
C GLY A 225 -18.91 2.81 23.31
N ILE A 226 -19.59 1.67 23.40
CA ILE A 226 -21.04 1.54 23.18
C ILE A 226 -21.71 0.95 24.43
N LYS A 227 -22.56 1.75 25.08
CA LYS A 227 -23.42 1.29 26.18
C LYS A 227 -24.72 0.67 25.63
N VAL A 228 -25.09 -0.51 26.11
CA VAL A 228 -26.39 -1.14 25.83
C VAL A 228 -27.39 -0.80 26.92
N GLY A 229 -28.61 -0.42 26.54
CA GLY A 229 -29.69 -0.06 27.46
C GLY A 229 -29.47 1.29 28.17
N GLY A 230 -30.22 1.53 29.25
CA GLY A 230 -30.19 2.78 30.02
C GLY A 230 -29.05 2.90 31.05
N GLY A 231 -29.07 3.96 31.88
CA GLY A 231 -28.12 4.21 32.97
C GLY A 231 -26.97 5.15 32.61
N GLU A 232 -26.34 5.77 33.62
CA GLU A 232 -25.11 6.57 33.43
C GLU A 232 -23.96 5.66 32.97
N SER A 233 -23.10 6.17 32.08
CA SER A 233 -21.97 5.43 31.52
C SER A 233 -20.91 6.39 31.00
N LEU A 234 -19.65 5.95 31.03
CA LEU A 234 -18.50 6.59 30.39
C LEU A 234 -18.46 6.37 28.87
N ALA A 235 -19.21 5.40 28.35
CA ALA A 235 -19.32 5.17 26.91
C ALA A 235 -19.92 6.39 26.19
N GLU A 236 -19.27 6.80 25.10
CA GLU A 236 -19.71 7.95 24.29
C GLU A 236 -21.01 7.66 23.52
N TYR A 237 -21.20 6.42 23.06
CA TYR A 237 -22.34 6.02 22.24
C TYR A 237 -23.25 5.05 22.98
N ARG A 238 -24.50 4.95 22.52
CA ARG A 238 -25.53 4.11 23.13
C ARG A 238 -26.42 3.43 22.11
N VAL A 239 -26.84 2.21 22.45
CA VAL A 239 -27.90 1.46 21.78
C VAL A 239 -28.92 0.96 22.80
N ASP A 240 -30.15 0.66 22.40
CA ASP A 240 -31.24 0.36 23.35
C ASP A 240 -31.34 -1.13 23.70
N THR A 241 -31.00 -2.01 22.75
CA THR A 241 -31.24 -3.45 22.84
C THR A 241 -30.05 -4.30 22.39
N THR A 242 -30.08 -5.58 22.73
CA THR A 242 -29.09 -6.57 22.28
C THR A 242 -29.16 -6.85 20.77
N GLU A 243 -30.30 -6.59 20.15
CA GLU A 243 -30.52 -6.65 18.72
C GLU A 243 -29.82 -5.49 18.00
N ASP A 244 -29.81 -4.30 18.60
CA ASP A 244 -29.05 -3.15 18.08
C ASP A 244 -27.53 -3.42 18.12
N VAL A 245 -27.04 -4.18 19.11
CA VAL A 245 -25.64 -4.66 19.13
C VAL A 245 -25.35 -5.53 17.91
N SER A 246 -26.28 -6.44 17.59
CA SER A 246 -26.16 -7.29 16.39
C SER A 246 -26.09 -6.43 15.11
N ALA A 247 -26.92 -5.38 15.03
CA ALA A 247 -26.92 -4.44 13.91
C ALA A 247 -25.62 -3.61 13.84
N ALA A 248 -25.09 -3.15 14.97
CA ALA A 248 -23.83 -2.40 15.04
C ALA A 248 -22.63 -3.24 14.62
N LEU A 249 -22.54 -4.49 15.11
CA LEU A 249 -21.50 -5.42 14.71
C LEU A 249 -21.60 -5.77 13.22
N ALA A 250 -22.80 -6.02 12.69
CA ALA A 250 -23.01 -6.28 11.27
C ALA A 250 -22.65 -5.07 10.40
N PHE A 251 -23.01 -3.85 10.82
CA PHE A 251 -22.59 -2.62 10.14
C PHE A 251 -21.06 -2.49 10.12
N LEU A 252 -20.40 -2.75 11.25
CA LEU A 252 -18.94 -2.72 11.35
C LEU A 252 -18.26 -3.75 10.45
N VAL A 253 -18.82 -4.97 10.33
CA VAL A 253 -18.34 -5.99 9.37
C VAL A 253 -18.36 -5.46 7.95
N GLU A 254 -19.48 -4.88 7.52
CA GLU A 254 -19.66 -4.41 6.15
C GLU A 254 -18.78 -3.19 5.84
N GLU A 255 -18.68 -2.23 6.76
CA GLU A 255 -17.76 -1.09 6.61
C GLU A 255 -16.30 -1.54 6.54
N ARG A 256 -15.89 -2.47 7.43
CA ARG A 256 -14.53 -3.02 7.44
C ARG A 256 -14.23 -3.79 6.16
N ARG A 257 -15.16 -4.62 5.67
CA ARG A 257 -15.02 -5.34 4.39
C ARG A 257 -14.94 -4.40 3.21
N THR A 258 -15.83 -3.42 3.14
CA THR A 258 -15.89 -2.43 2.05
C THR A 258 -14.58 -1.66 1.96
N TRP A 259 -14.04 -1.28 3.11
CA TRP A 259 -12.75 -0.63 3.20
C TRP A 259 -11.60 -1.55 2.78
N LEU A 260 -11.54 -2.78 3.33
CA LEU A 260 -10.53 -3.78 2.98
C LEU A 260 -10.60 -4.25 1.51
N SER A 261 -11.76 -4.13 0.86
CA SER A 261 -11.89 -4.41 -0.58
C SER A 261 -11.45 -3.24 -1.46
N GLY A 262 -11.16 -2.09 -0.86
CA GLY A 262 -10.72 -0.87 -1.55
C GLY A 262 -11.82 -0.04 -2.17
N ALA A 263 -13.09 -0.22 -1.77
CA ALA A 263 -14.21 0.50 -2.40
C ALA A 263 -14.14 2.02 -2.18
N ASP A 264 -13.51 2.45 -1.08
CA ASP A 264 -13.28 3.87 -0.76
C ASP A 264 -11.91 4.37 -1.23
N ALA A 265 -11.04 3.49 -1.71
CA ALA A 265 -9.75 3.87 -2.25
C ALA A 265 -9.93 4.39 -3.69
N PRO A 266 -9.32 5.52 -4.08
CA PRO A 266 -9.31 5.95 -5.48
C PRO A 266 -8.73 4.82 -6.35
N PRO A 267 -9.45 4.32 -7.38
CA PRO A 267 -8.93 3.26 -8.23
C PRO A 267 -7.60 3.68 -8.87
N ILE A 268 -6.61 2.79 -8.85
CA ILE A 268 -5.23 3.09 -9.25
C ILE A 268 -5.19 3.62 -10.69
N GLU A 269 -5.93 2.98 -11.61
CA GLU A 269 -5.99 3.37 -13.02
C GLU A 269 -6.56 4.79 -13.22
N ARG A 270 -7.27 5.33 -12.24
CA ARG A 270 -7.85 6.68 -12.29
C ARG A 270 -6.95 7.76 -11.69
N LEU A 271 -5.79 7.39 -11.14
CA LEU A 271 -4.80 8.34 -10.65
C LEU A 271 -4.04 8.97 -11.82
N THR A 272 -3.86 10.27 -11.75
CA THR A 272 -3.18 11.06 -12.79
C THR A 272 -1.86 11.61 -12.27
N MET A 273 -0.77 11.35 -12.99
CA MET A 273 0.56 11.81 -12.63
C MET A 273 0.81 13.26 -13.07
N LEU A 274 1.29 14.08 -12.15
CA LEU A 274 2.00 15.33 -12.40
C LEU A 274 3.50 15.05 -12.36
N ALA A 275 4.28 15.68 -13.23
CA ALA A 275 5.74 15.59 -13.18
C ALA A 275 6.39 16.91 -13.61
N ASN A 276 7.57 17.16 -13.05
CA ASN A 276 8.58 18.06 -13.59
C ASN A 276 9.92 17.28 -13.67
N PRO A 277 11.05 17.91 -14.04
CA PRO A 277 12.33 17.21 -14.14
C PRO A 277 12.91 16.65 -12.83
N ARG A 278 12.31 16.93 -11.65
CA ARG A 278 12.85 16.54 -10.33
C ARG A 278 11.85 15.78 -9.46
N THR A 279 10.56 16.05 -9.61
CA THR A 279 9.52 15.55 -8.71
C THR A 279 8.29 15.08 -9.45
N VAL A 280 7.54 14.22 -8.78
CA VAL A 280 6.29 13.63 -9.25
C VAL A 280 5.24 13.73 -8.15
N GLY A 281 3.98 13.88 -8.55
CA GLY A 281 2.84 13.82 -7.65
C GLY A 281 1.64 13.17 -8.33
N LEU A 282 0.70 12.65 -7.53
CA LEU A 282 -0.51 12.03 -8.06
C LEU A 282 -1.77 12.81 -7.66
N LEU A 283 -2.69 12.89 -8.60
CA LEU A 283 -4.03 13.46 -8.45
C LEU A 283 -5.08 12.37 -8.56
N THR A 284 -6.10 12.45 -7.72
CA THR A 284 -7.36 11.74 -7.91
C THR A 284 -8.23 12.44 -8.97
N PRO A 285 -9.27 11.77 -9.50
CA PRO A 285 -10.17 12.36 -10.51
C PRO A 285 -10.86 13.66 -10.09
N ASP A 286 -11.04 13.88 -8.78
CA ASP A 286 -11.67 15.05 -8.16
C ASP A 286 -10.68 16.14 -7.74
N ALA A 287 -9.48 16.14 -8.32
CA ALA A 287 -8.42 17.11 -8.06
C ALA A 287 -7.95 17.14 -6.59
N THR A 288 -7.80 15.96 -5.98
CA THR A 288 -7.07 15.83 -4.71
C THR A 288 -5.65 15.35 -4.99
N VAL A 289 -4.65 16.14 -4.57
CA VAL A 289 -3.25 15.71 -4.53
C VAL A 289 -3.14 14.66 -3.43
N THR A 290 -2.94 13.42 -3.85
CA THR A 290 -2.97 12.24 -2.98
C THR A 290 -1.58 11.68 -2.68
N TRP A 291 -0.58 12.09 -3.49
CA TRP A 291 0.81 11.67 -3.38
C TRP A 291 1.72 12.82 -3.78
N LEU A 292 2.68 13.16 -2.92
CA LEU A 292 3.78 14.08 -3.22
C LEU A 292 4.89 13.89 -2.18
N CYS A 293 6.14 13.75 -2.62
CA CYS A 293 7.31 13.61 -1.76
C CYS A 293 8.21 14.84 -1.86
N HIS A 294 9.00 15.10 -0.81
CA HIS A 294 9.97 16.19 -0.76
C HIS A 294 11.13 15.82 0.19
N PRO A 295 12.39 16.17 -0.12
CA PRO A 295 12.86 16.92 -1.29
C PRO A 295 12.80 16.14 -2.61
N GLU A 296 13.04 14.84 -2.56
CA GLU A 296 13.12 13.99 -3.74
C GLU A 296 11.92 13.04 -3.84
N PRO A 297 11.64 12.46 -5.03
CA PRO A 297 10.61 11.44 -5.18
C PRO A 297 10.75 10.23 -4.25
N ASP A 298 11.98 9.82 -3.93
CA ASP A 298 12.28 8.71 -3.02
C ASP A 298 12.34 9.13 -1.53
N SER A 299 12.16 10.41 -1.23
CA SER A 299 12.07 10.96 0.14
C SER A 299 10.73 10.66 0.80
N ALA A 300 10.55 11.07 2.06
CA ALA A 300 9.27 10.89 2.73
C ALA A 300 8.14 11.71 2.09
N ALA A 301 6.93 11.17 2.14
CA ALA A 301 5.77 11.84 1.57
C ALA A 301 5.28 13.00 2.44
N VAL A 302 4.93 14.11 1.80
CA VAL A 302 4.17 15.25 2.37
C VAL A 302 2.67 14.98 2.30
N PHE A 303 2.25 14.31 1.23
CA PHE A 303 0.90 13.79 1.06
C PHE A 303 0.99 12.29 0.82
N ALA A 304 0.47 11.50 1.74
CA ALA A 304 0.40 10.04 1.67
C ALA A 304 -1.05 9.54 1.74
N HIS A 305 -2.02 10.37 1.32
CA HIS A 305 -3.44 10.01 1.27
C HIS A 305 -3.71 8.70 0.52
N LEU A 306 -2.88 8.38 -0.47
CA LEU A 306 -2.97 7.12 -1.20
C LEU A 306 -2.83 5.89 -0.28
N LEU A 307 -2.00 5.99 0.76
CA LEU A 307 -1.67 4.89 1.67
C LEU A 307 -2.34 5.01 3.05
N GLY A 308 -2.77 6.21 3.45
CA GLY A 308 -3.37 6.43 4.77
C GLY A 308 -4.63 7.28 4.79
N GLY A 309 -5.23 7.53 3.62
CA GLY A 309 -6.44 8.32 3.49
C GLY A 309 -6.28 9.74 4.02
N VAL A 310 -7.39 10.33 4.48
CA VAL A 310 -7.46 11.75 4.87
C VAL A 310 -6.43 12.11 5.97
N ALA A 311 -6.16 11.16 6.88
CA ALA A 311 -5.23 11.36 8.00
C ALA A 311 -3.76 11.45 7.56
N ALA A 312 -3.39 10.84 6.44
CA ALA A 312 -2.03 10.81 5.90
C ALA A 312 -1.72 11.95 4.92
N GLY A 313 -2.61 12.95 4.86
CA GLY A 313 -2.34 14.23 4.24
C GLY A 313 -2.69 14.31 2.77
N HIS A 314 -3.32 15.42 2.40
CA HIS A 314 -3.79 15.69 1.05
C HIS A 314 -3.89 17.19 0.79
N PHE A 315 -4.08 17.55 -0.48
CA PHE A 315 -4.44 18.90 -0.89
C PHE A 315 -5.57 18.83 -1.92
N SER A 316 -6.79 19.21 -1.53
CA SER A 316 -7.99 19.10 -2.38
C SER A 316 -8.56 20.46 -2.79
N VAL A 317 -9.10 20.53 -4.00
CA VAL A 317 -9.87 21.66 -4.51
C VAL A 317 -11.10 21.11 -5.24
N GLY A 318 -12.29 21.56 -4.84
CA GLY A 318 -13.54 21.14 -5.49
C GLY A 318 -14.65 22.18 -5.34
N PRO A 319 -15.80 21.99 -6.01
CA PRO A 319 -16.93 22.91 -5.90
C PRO A 319 -17.54 22.87 -4.49
N GLN A 320 -17.98 24.03 -3.98
CA GLN A 320 -18.61 24.13 -2.66
C GLN A 320 -19.85 23.23 -2.51
N ARG A 321 -20.61 23.07 -3.59
CA ARG A 321 -21.64 22.02 -3.68
C ARG A 321 -21.00 20.79 -4.29
N SER A 322 -20.93 19.72 -3.50
CA SER A 322 -20.37 18.44 -3.94
C SER A 322 -20.99 18.03 -5.28
N ALA A 323 -20.11 17.80 -6.25
CA ALA A 323 -20.46 17.37 -7.59
C ALA A 323 -19.31 16.55 -8.16
N LEU A 324 -19.65 15.54 -8.96
CA LEU A 324 -18.64 14.77 -9.68
C LEU A 324 -17.99 15.64 -10.78
N PRO A 325 -16.67 15.52 -10.98
CA PRO A 325 -15.99 16.11 -12.13
C PRO A 325 -16.62 15.62 -13.43
N LEU A 326 -16.75 16.53 -14.40
CA LEU A 326 -17.17 16.22 -15.77
C LEU A 326 -16.05 15.58 -16.58
N SER A 327 -14.80 15.97 -16.30
CA SER A 327 -13.61 15.44 -16.97
C SER A 327 -12.33 15.78 -16.20
N GLN A 328 -11.33 14.91 -16.26
CA GLN A 328 -9.93 15.23 -15.96
C GLN A 328 -9.09 14.80 -17.16
N ARG A 329 -8.20 15.67 -17.63
CA ARG A 329 -7.36 15.41 -18.81
C ARG A 329 -6.03 16.17 -18.73
N TYR A 330 -5.01 15.64 -19.39
CA TYR A 330 -3.82 16.41 -19.69
C TYR A 330 -4.11 17.52 -20.70
N ILE A 331 -3.43 18.66 -20.56
CA ILE A 331 -3.21 19.56 -21.69
C ILE A 331 -2.33 18.81 -22.69
N ASP A 332 -2.69 18.87 -23.97
CA ASP A 332 -2.07 17.99 -24.96
C ASP A 332 -0.56 18.20 -25.06
N GLY A 333 0.19 17.10 -25.10
CA GLY A 333 1.65 17.13 -25.14
C GLY A 333 2.36 17.57 -23.86
N THR A 334 1.65 17.70 -22.71
CA THR A 334 2.27 18.16 -21.46
C THR A 334 1.97 17.25 -20.26
N MET A 335 2.55 17.60 -19.09
CA MET A 335 2.22 17.04 -17.78
C MET A 335 1.27 17.93 -16.95
N THR A 336 0.72 18.98 -17.56
CA THR A 336 -0.30 19.85 -16.94
C THR A 336 -1.66 19.16 -16.98
N VAL A 337 -2.37 19.14 -15.85
CA VAL A 337 -3.67 18.47 -15.72
C VAL A 337 -4.76 19.49 -15.50
N GLN A 338 -5.89 19.33 -16.20
CA GLN A 338 -7.10 20.12 -15.99
C GLN A 338 -8.26 19.23 -15.56
N THR A 339 -8.80 19.52 -14.38
CA THR A 339 -10.03 18.91 -13.84
C THR A 339 -11.18 19.90 -13.97
N ARG A 340 -12.32 19.48 -14.51
CA ARG A 340 -13.47 20.36 -14.81
C ARG A 340 -14.75 19.89 -14.17
N TRP A 341 -15.51 20.83 -13.63
CA TRP A 341 -16.92 20.72 -13.26
C TRP A 341 -17.76 21.66 -14.14
N ALA A 342 -19.07 21.72 -13.91
CA ALA A 342 -19.98 22.54 -14.72
C ALA A 342 -19.68 24.05 -14.71
N SER A 343 -19.12 24.59 -13.63
CA SER A 343 -18.87 26.03 -13.46
C SER A 343 -17.56 26.35 -12.73
N LEU A 344 -16.66 25.36 -12.68
CA LEU A 344 -15.36 25.43 -12.01
C LEU A 344 -14.36 24.59 -12.81
N ALA A 345 -13.12 25.03 -12.90
CA ALA A 345 -12.00 24.23 -13.39
C ALA A 345 -10.77 24.46 -12.52
N VAL A 346 -9.97 23.40 -12.36
CA VAL A 346 -8.69 23.44 -11.66
C VAL A 346 -7.62 22.98 -12.64
N THR A 347 -6.58 23.79 -12.81
CA THR A 347 -5.39 23.45 -13.60
C THR A 347 -4.21 23.26 -12.63
N ASP A 348 -3.64 22.06 -12.61
CA ASP A 348 -2.56 21.66 -11.74
C ASP A 348 -1.29 21.39 -12.56
N TYR A 349 -0.15 21.95 -12.15
CA TYR A 349 1.15 21.66 -12.77
C TYR A 349 2.31 21.84 -11.78
N LEU A 350 3.40 21.11 -12.05
CA LEU A 350 4.69 21.27 -11.40
C LEU A 350 5.58 22.12 -12.33
N PRO A 351 6.06 23.31 -11.92
CA PRO A 351 6.96 24.12 -12.76
C PRO A 351 8.28 23.38 -13.01
N HIS A 352 8.85 23.54 -14.20
CA HIS A 352 10.08 22.83 -14.60
C HIS A 352 11.37 23.51 -14.11
N ASP A 353 11.32 24.83 -13.91
CA ASP A 353 12.44 25.74 -13.66
C ASP A 353 12.61 26.10 -12.18
N VAL A 354 12.37 25.13 -11.30
CA VAL A 354 12.51 25.30 -9.85
C VAL A 354 13.97 25.06 -9.43
N PRO A 355 14.55 25.82 -8.48
CA PRO A 355 15.87 25.52 -7.92
C PRO A 355 15.99 24.09 -7.37
N SER A 356 17.19 23.52 -7.39
CA SER A 356 17.46 22.22 -6.76
C SER A 356 17.15 22.25 -5.26
N GLY A 357 16.61 21.16 -4.71
CA GLY A 357 16.13 21.07 -3.33
C GLY A 357 14.79 21.77 -3.06
N ARG A 358 14.14 22.35 -4.09
CA ARG A 358 12.82 22.98 -3.97
C ARG A 358 11.77 22.24 -4.80
N THR A 359 10.57 22.09 -4.23
CA THR A 359 9.42 21.48 -4.89
C THR A 359 8.28 22.48 -4.92
N ASP A 360 7.83 22.88 -6.10
CA ASP A 360 6.69 23.77 -6.27
C ASP A 360 5.53 23.06 -6.97
N LEU A 361 4.33 23.19 -6.42
CA LEU A 361 3.07 22.80 -7.05
C LEU A 361 2.17 24.01 -7.19
N THR A 362 1.81 24.34 -8.42
CA THR A 362 0.88 25.44 -8.73
C THR A 362 -0.48 24.90 -9.10
N ARG A 363 -1.52 25.48 -8.49
CA ARG A 363 -2.92 25.14 -8.73
C ARG A 363 -3.70 26.40 -9.06
N VAL A 364 -4.35 26.42 -10.21
CA VAL A 364 -5.14 27.57 -10.68
C VAL A 364 -6.61 27.21 -10.71
N ILE A 365 -7.39 27.93 -9.92
CA ILE A 365 -8.83 27.74 -9.78
C ILE A 365 -9.53 28.84 -10.59
N SER A 366 -10.27 28.43 -11.62
CA SER A 366 -10.98 29.32 -12.54
C SER A 366 -12.46 28.95 -12.64
N GLY A 367 -13.31 29.91 -13.01
CA GLY A 367 -14.74 29.71 -13.19
C GLY A 367 -15.59 30.70 -12.40
N VAL A 368 -16.87 30.36 -12.20
CA VAL A 368 -17.85 31.27 -11.58
C VAL A 368 -18.49 30.70 -10.31
N ALA A 369 -18.30 29.41 -10.03
CA ALA A 369 -18.80 28.78 -8.82
C ALA A 369 -17.76 28.90 -7.68
N PRO A 370 -18.21 29.07 -6.42
CA PRO A 370 -17.31 28.99 -5.27
C PRO A 370 -16.64 27.62 -5.17
N ALA A 371 -15.36 27.61 -4.81
CA ALA A 371 -14.56 26.41 -4.58
C ALA A 371 -14.19 26.26 -3.11
N VAL A 372 -14.15 25.03 -2.62
CA VAL A 372 -13.63 24.67 -1.30
C VAL A 372 -12.23 24.12 -1.49
N VAL A 373 -11.30 24.64 -0.71
CA VAL A 373 -9.90 24.24 -0.66
C VAL A 373 -9.64 23.63 0.70
N THR A 374 -9.02 22.45 0.73
CA THR A 374 -8.50 21.85 1.97
C THR A 374 -7.03 21.52 1.81
N PHE A 375 -6.21 22.10 2.68
CA PHE A 375 -4.77 21.89 2.74
C PHE A 375 -4.40 21.19 4.05
N ALA A 376 -4.01 19.92 3.94
CA ALA A 376 -3.67 19.05 5.06
C ALA A 376 -2.27 18.45 4.84
N PRO A 377 -1.17 19.22 4.97
CA PRO A 377 0.18 18.68 4.85
C PRO A 377 0.47 17.71 6.00
N ARG A 378 1.08 16.57 5.67
CA ARG A 378 1.51 15.54 6.62
C ARG A 378 2.91 15.03 6.25
N PRO A 379 3.96 15.84 6.43
CA PRO A 379 5.34 15.43 6.18
C PRO A 379 5.71 14.16 6.96
N GLU A 380 6.77 13.49 6.50
CA GLU A 380 7.25 12.24 7.11
C GLU A 380 6.16 11.16 7.19
N PHE A 381 5.36 11.02 6.12
CA PHE A 381 4.22 10.10 6.08
C PHE A 381 3.19 10.33 7.20
N GLY A 382 3.09 11.56 7.71
CA GLY A 382 2.21 11.95 8.81
C GLY A 382 2.72 11.60 10.20
N GLN A 383 4.00 11.23 10.36
CA GLN A 383 4.59 10.97 11.67
C GLN A 383 4.98 12.25 12.42
N GLY A 384 5.23 13.35 11.70
CA GLY A 384 5.55 14.65 12.29
C GLY A 384 4.33 15.40 12.82
N GLN A 385 4.51 16.22 13.86
CA GLN A 385 3.51 17.22 14.26
C GLN A 385 3.46 18.34 13.22
N VAL A 386 2.25 18.82 12.89
CA VAL A 386 2.06 19.91 11.93
C VAL A 386 1.29 21.05 12.56
N LEU A 387 1.91 22.24 12.55
CA LEU A 387 1.24 23.50 12.87
C LEU A 387 1.21 24.39 11.62
N LEU A 388 0.12 25.12 11.45
CA LEU A 388 -0.10 26.06 10.36
C LEU A 388 -0.15 27.47 10.93
N GLU A 389 0.74 28.33 10.47
CA GLU A 389 0.74 29.75 10.81
C GLU A 389 0.21 30.55 9.62
N GLU A 390 -0.84 31.36 9.85
CA GLU A 390 -1.41 32.24 8.83
C GLU A 390 -0.56 33.52 8.71
N ASP A 391 -0.22 33.87 7.47
CA ASP A 391 0.55 35.05 7.07
C ASP A 391 -0.28 35.85 6.04
N GLU A 392 0.09 37.09 5.73
CA GLU A 392 -0.67 37.98 4.82
C GLU A 392 -0.87 37.36 3.42
N ASP A 393 0.17 36.67 2.93
CA ASP A 393 0.23 36.09 1.60
C ASP A 393 0.00 34.55 1.57
N GLY A 394 -0.32 33.92 2.71
CA GLY A 394 -0.62 32.48 2.73
C GLY A 394 -0.42 31.78 4.07
N LEU A 395 0.09 30.56 4.04
CA LEU A 395 0.35 29.73 5.23
C LEU A 395 1.82 29.30 5.30
N ARG A 396 2.37 29.23 6.51
CA ARG A 396 3.63 28.55 6.80
C ARG A 396 3.33 27.22 7.49
N VAL A 397 4.02 26.16 7.09
CA VAL A 397 3.94 24.85 7.75
C VAL A 397 5.12 24.72 8.70
N LEU A 398 4.84 24.50 9.97
CA LEU A 398 5.84 24.32 11.02
C LEU A 398 5.80 22.88 11.52
N GLY A 399 6.94 22.40 12.04
CA GLY A 399 7.09 21.05 12.60
C GLY A 399 7.76 20.02 11.68
N SER A 400 8.16 20.44 10.47
CA SER A 400 8.99 19.67 9.55
C SER A 400 10.47 20.10 9.61
N ASN A 401 11.37 19.23 9.15
CA ASN A 401 12.81 19.52 9.08
C ASN A 401 13.16 20.52 7.96
N GLU A 402 12.39 20.51 6.88
CA GLU A 402 12.49 21.45 5.76
C GLU A 402 11.40 22.55 5.87
N PRO A 403 11.62 23.75 5.32
CA PRO A 403 10.61 24.81 5.31
C PRO A 403 9.56 24.57 4.21
N PHE A 404 8.28 24.76 4.54
CA PHE A 404 7.19 24.69 3.57
C PHE A 404 6.26 25.89 3.74
N VAL A 405 5.80 26.42 2.61
CA VAL A 405 4.79 27.47 2.58
C VAL A 405 3.73 27.15 1.53
N LEU A 406 2.48 27.54 1.81
CA LEU A 406 1.43 27.61 0.82
C LEU A 406 1.16 29.09 0.54
N ARG A 407 1.66 29.59 -0.59
CA ARG A 407 1.34 30.94 -1.04
C ARG A 407 -0.08 30.96 -1.60
N SER A 408 -0.92 31.82 -1.03
CA SER A 408 -2.35 31.93 -1.34
C SER A 408 -2.84 33.36 -1.07
N PRO A 409 -2.38 34.37 -1.82
CA PRO A 409 -2.68 35.77 -1.54
C PRO A 409 -4.19 36.04 -1.58
N GLY A 410 -4.70 36.71 -0.54
CA GLY A 410 -6.13 37.05 -0.44
C GLY A 410 -7.05 35.88 -0.04
N VAL A 411 -6.51 34.68 0.22
CA VAL A 411 -7.28 33.56 0.76
C VAL A 411 -7.31 33.64 2.28
N LYS A 412 -8.51 33.55 2.87
CA LYS A 412 -8.70 33.49 4.31
C LYS A 412 -8.87 32.04 4.75
N TRP A 413 -8.07 31.61 5.71
CA TRP A 413 -8.05 30.23 6.15
C TRP A 413 -8.80 30.03 7.47
N ASN A 414 -9.51 28.92 7.57
CA ASN A 414 -10.01 28.40 8.82
C ASN A 414 -9.19 27.16 9.18
N ILE A 415 -8.34 27.28 10.21
CA ILE A 415 -7.47 26.20 10.65
C ILE A 415 -8.20 25.39 11.73
N THR A 416 -8.33 24.09 11.48
CA THR A 416 -8.83 23.12 12.45
C THR A 416 -7.67 22.29 12.98
N THR A 417 -7.79 21.82 14.22
CA THR A 417 -6.77 20.99 14.89
C THR A 417 -7.41 19.67 15.26
N ASP A 418 -6.77 18.57 14.87
CA ASP A 418 -7.10 17.20 15.27
C ASP A 418 -5.84 16.57 15.87
N GLY A 419 -5.81 16.40 17.19
CA GLY A 419 -4.62 15.97 17.92
C GLY A 419 -3.41 16.88 17.66
N THR A 420 -2.35 16.33 17.09
CA THR A 420 -1.10 17.03 16.73
C THR A 420 -1.09 17.52 15.29
N GLN A 421 -2.20 17.42 14.56
CA GLN A 421 -2.28 17.72 13.15
C GLN A 421 -3.21 18.91 12.89
N GLN A 422 -2.74 19.90 12.15
CA GLN A 422 -3.57 21.02 11.68
C GLN A 422 -3.94 20.89 10.21
N THR A 423 -5.14 21.36 9.88
CA THR A 423 -5.69 21.37 8.53
C THR A 423 -6.33 22.73 8.25
N ALA A 424 -5.99 23.35 7.13
CA ALA A 424 -6.56 24.62 6.72
C ALA A 424 -7.64 24.43 5.67
N HIS A 425 -8.78 25.10 5.87
CA HIS A 425 -9.91 25.11 4.94
C HIS A 425 -10.23 26.53 4.49
N ALA A 426 -10.55 26.70 3.20
CA ALA A 426 -11.00 27.97 2.66
C ALA A 426 -12.14 27.77 1.66
N THR A 427 -13.02 28.76 1.56
CA THR A 427 -13.93 28.90 0.41
C THR A 427 -13.47 30.11 -0.39
N VAL A 428 -13.20 29.90 -1.67
CA VAL A 428 -12.69 30.94 -2.59
C VAL A 428 -13.67 31.20 -3.73
N GLU A 429 -13.66 32.42 -4.26
CA GLU A 429 -14.60 32.87 -5.29
C GLU A 429 -13.85 33.24 -6.58
N PRO A 430 -13.61 32.27 -7.51
CA PRO A 430 -12.89 32.53 -8.76
C PRO A 430 -13.66 33.45 -9.73
N ALA A 431 -14.91 33.79 -9.42
CA ALA A 431 -15.73 34.71 -10.20
C ALA A 431 -15.15 36.15 -10.27
N TYR A 432 -14.28 36.52 -9.33
CA TYR A 432 -13.61 37.84 -9.30
C TYR A 432 -12.17 37.82 -9.86
N GLY A 433 -11.75 36.69 -10.42
CA GLY A 433 -10.39 36.45 -10.91
C GLY A 433 -9.90 35.07 -10.49
N ASP A 434 -9.04 34.48 -11.31
CA ASP A 434 -8.47 33.16 -11.03
C ASP A 434 -7.70 33.17 -9.70
N ILE A 435 -7.87 32.11 -8.92
CA ILE A 435 -7.17 31.93 -7.65
C ILE A 435 -5.96 31.03 -7.88
N VAL A 436 -4.77 31.54 -7.58
CA VAL A 436 -3.51 30.80 -7.72
C VAL A 436 -3.02 30.39 -6.34
N LEU A 437 -2.85 29.08 -6.13
CA LEU A 437 -2.27 28.49 -4.93
C LEU A 437 -0.93 27.86 -5.29
N GLU A 438 0.10 28.14 -4.51
CA GLU A 438 1.45 27.61 -4.75
C GLU A 438 1.99 26.96 -3.48
N LEU A 439 1.99 25.64 -3.45
CA LEU A 439 2.75 24.91 -2.43
C LEU A 439 4.22 24.99 -2.81
N ARG A 440 5.05 25.51 -1.92
CA ARG A 440 6.50 25.65 -2.10
C ARG A 440 7.19 24.95 -0.93
N CYS A 441 7.90 23.88 -1.22
CA CYS A 441 8.67 23.08 -0.27
C CYS A 441 10.16 23.38 -0.43
N GLY A 442 10.92 23.46 0.65
CA GLY A 442 12.34 23.85 0.64
C GLY A 442 12.55 25.37 0.67
N THR A 443 11.51 26.16 0.98
CA THR A 443 11.64 27.63 1.13
C THR A 443 10.60 28.23 2.08
N GLU A 444 10.95 29.35 2.70
CA GLU A 444 10.05 30.18 3.53
C GLU A 444 9.44 31.37 2.75
N ASP A 445 9.74 31.47 1.44
CA ASP A 445 9.35 32.60 0.61
C ASP A 445 7.88 32.55 0.18
N LEU A 446 7.06 33.39 0.82
CA LEU A 446 5.66 33.67 0.45
C LEU A 446 5.54 34.82 -0.59
N GLY A 447 6.65 35.43 -0.99
CA GLY A 447 6.68 36.53 -1.92
C GLY A 447 6.10 36.19 -3.29
N PRO A 448 5.55 37.19 -4.01
CA PRO A 448 5.07 36.99 -5.36
C PRO A 448 6.21 36.56 -6.30
N SER A 449 5.91 35.65 -7.23
CA SER A 449 6.82 35.37 -8.34
C SER A 449 7.03 36.62 -9.19
N THR A 450 8.25 36.83 -9.65
CA THR A 450 8.59 37.96 -10.55
C THR A 450 7.95 37.82 -11.92
N VAL A 451 7.68 36.58 -12.35
CA VAL A 451 7.01 36.23 -13.60
C VAL A 451 5.55 35.86 -13.31
N PRO A 452 4.58 36.42 -14.07
CA PRO A 452 3.16 36.06 -13.94
C PRO A 452 2.91 34.54 -14.06
N GLU A 453 1.86 34.04 -13.40
CA GLU A 453 1.51 32.61 -13.44
C GLU A 453 1.27 32.11 -14.86
N GLU A 454 0.54 32.86 -15.69
CA GLU A 454 0.23 32.45 -17.07
C GLU A 454 1.50 32.21 -17.90
N GLU A 455 2.51 33.07 -17.74
CA GLU A 455 3.80 32.95 -18.42
C GLU A 455 4.62 31.76 -17.89
N ARG A 456 4.60 31.51 -16.57
CA ARG A 456 5.26 30.34 -15.97
C ARG A 456 4.60 29.03 -16.38
N ARG A 457 3.27 28.98 -16.42
CA ARG A 457 2.52 27.82 -16.89
C ARG A 457 2.82 27.55 -18.36
N ALA A 458 2.81 28.58 -19.20
CA ALA A 458 3.18 28.45 -20.61
C ALA A 458 4.61 27.93 -20.78
N ALA A 459 5.57 28.39 -19.97
CA ALA A 459 6.95 27.89 -20.00
C ALA A 459 7.04 26.41 -19.58
N ALA A 460 6.31 26.00 -18.54
CA ALA A 460 6.22 24.60 -18.12
C ALA A 460 5.57 23.71 -19.18
N GLU A 461 4.51 24.19 -19.85
CA GLU A 461 3.86 23.48 -20.97
C GLU A 461 4.76 23.38 -22.20
N SER A 462 5.47 24.47 -22.55
CA SER A 462 6.46 24.50 -23.63
C SER A 462 7.58 23.48 -23.41
N TYR A 463 8.13 23.38 -22.20
CA TYR A 463 9.16 22.39 -21.87
C TYR A 463 8.78 20.97 -22.30
N TRP A 464 7.56 20.54 -21.98
CA TRP A 464 7.07 19.21 -22.33
C TRP A 464 6.68 19.08 -23.81
N SER A 465 5.96 20.06 -24.33
CA SER A 465 5.41 20.01 -25.69
C SER A 465 6.51 20.13 -26.76
N GLU A 466 7.56 20.91 -26.49
CA GLU A 466 8.74 21.00 -27.37
C GLU A 466 9.52 19.68 -27.38
N TRP A 467 9.75 19.08 -26.20
CA TRP A 467 10.42 17.78 -26.11
C TRP A 467 9.67 16.70 -26.89
N VAL A 468 8.37 16.56 -26.66
CA VAL A 468 7.58 15.50 -27.28
C VAL A 468 7.41 15.71 -28.80
N SER A 469 7.47 16.96 -29.28
CA SER A 469 7.41 17.29 -30.71
C SER A 469 8.64 16.82 -31.50
N GLY A 470 9.76 16.56 -30.80
CA GLY A 470 11.00 16.05 -31.38
C GLY A 470 11.05 14.53 -31.53
N LEU A 471 10.06 13.79 -31.01
CA LEU A 471 10.07 12.33 -30.98
C LEU A 471 9.54 11.69 -32.28
N ASP A 472 10.08 10.52 -32.61
CA ASP A 472 9.59 9.62 -33.65
C ASP A 472 8.57 8.65 -33.03
N LEU A 473 7.31 9.09 -32.93
CA LEU A 473 6.25 8.30 -32.30
C LEU A 473 5.69 7.22 -33.25
N PRO A 474 5.37 6.01 -32.73
CA PRO A 474 4.71 4.98 -33.53
C PRO A 474 3.39 5.46 -34.14
N ALA A 475 3.14 5.09 -35.40
CA ALA A 475 1.91 5.46 -36.11
C ALA A 475 0.65 4.81 -35.51
N LEU A 476 0.81 3.71 -34.78
CA LEU A 476 -0.29 3.01 -34.11
C LEU A 476 -0.59 3.68 -32.76
N LYS A 477 -1.81 4.20 -32.60
CA LYS A 477 -2.30 4.88 -31.38
C LYS A 477 -1.36 6.03 -30.92
N PRO A 478 -1.01 6.99 -31.79
CA PRO A 478 0.06 7.96 -31.53
C PRO A 478 -0.17 8.81 -30.27
N ASP A 479 -1.42 9.16 -29.94
CA ASP A 479 -1.71 9.95 -28.73
C ASP A 479 -1.44 9.17 -27.43
N LEU A 480 -1.69 7.86 -27.41
CA LEU A 480 -1.39 7.01 -26.26
C LEU A 480 0.11 6.74 -26.14
N MET A 481 0.81 6.60 -27.28
CA MET A 481 2.27 6.48 -27.30
C MET A 481 2.94 7.77 -26.84
N LYS A 482 2.46 8.93 -27.29
CA LYS A 482 2.85 10.25 -26.81
C LYS A 482 2.70 10.35 -25.29
N ARG A 483 1.59 9.86 -24.76
CA ARG A 483 1.35 9.83 -23.31
C ARG A 483 2.34 8.92 -22.58
N SER A 484 2.56 7.71 -23.08
CA SER A 484 3.54 6.79 -22.49
C SER A 484 4.96 7.36 -22.51
N ALA A 485 5.39 8.00 -23.60
CA ALA A 485 6.68 8.67 -23.69
C ALA A 485 6.83 9.80 -22.65
N LEU A 486 5.80 10.64 -22.50
CA LEU A 486 5.78 11.68 -21.47
C LEU A 486 5.80 11.11 -20.05
N THR A 487 5.11 9.99 -19.81
CA THR A 487 5.15 9.29 -18.52
C THR A 487 6.56 8.78 -18.21
N LEU A 488 7.21 8.11 -19.16
CA LEU A 488 8.60 7.65 -19.00
C LEU A 488 9.55 8.82 -18.74
N LYS A 489 9.42 9.91 -19.50
CA LYS A 489 10.21 11.13 -19.27
C LYS A 489 9.94 11.77 -17.91
N GLY A 490 8.71 11.71 -17.42
CA GLY A 490 8.34 12.17 -16.08
C GLY A 490 8.93 11.35 -14.93
N LEU A 491 9.38 10.11 -15.19
CA LEU A 491 10.09 9.28 -14.22
C LEU A 491 11.62 9.48 -14.25
N VAL A 492 12.13 10.29 -15.18
CA VAL A 492 13.56 10.65 -15.25
C VAL A 492 13.85 11.76 -14.25
N HIS A 493 14.78 11.50 -13.33
CA HIS A 493 15.30 12.49 -12.40
C HIS A 493 16.45 13.27 -13.06
N ALA A 494 16.15 14.44 -13.61
CA ALA A 494 17.06 15.15 -14.50
C ALA A 494 18.34 15.67 -13.83
N ASP A 495 18.30 15.96 -12.53
CA ASP A 495 19.47 16.48 -11.81
C ASP A 495 20.57 15.40 -11.63
N SER A 496 20.20 14.12 -11.55
CA SER A 496 21.17 13.02 -11.42
C SER A 496 21.27 12.10 -12.64
N GLY A 497 20.28 12.10 -13.53
CA GLY A 497 20.22 11.18 -14.67
C GLY A 497 19.59 9.81 -14.36
N SER A 498 19.26 9.53 -13.09
CA SER A 498 18.59 8.29 -12.71
C SER A 498 17.13 8.24 -13.17
N ILE A 499 16.56 7.04 -13.21
CA ILE A 499 15.19 6.81 -13.70
C ILE A 499 14.46 5.92 -12.69
N MET A 500 13.31 6.39 -12.20
CA MET A 500 12.48 5.63 -11.26
C MET A 500 11.78 4.44 -11.93
N ALA A 501 11.63 3.33 -11.21
CA ALA A 501 10.82 2.20 -11.69
C ALA A 501 9.31 2.54 -11.69
N ALA A 502 8.83 3.27 -10.68
CA ALA A 502 7.48 3.83 -10.63
C ALA A 502 7.42 5.08 -9.72
N ALA A 503 6.32 5.84 -9.79
CA ALA A 503 6.15 7.07 -9.00
C ALA A 503 5.75 6.83 -7.52
N THR A 504 5.36 5.61 -7.16
CA THR A 504 4.75 5.28 -5.86
C THR A 504 5.50 4.18 -5.11
N THR A 505 5.14 4.05 -3.83
CA THR A 505 5.46 2.89 -3.00
C THR A 505 4.20 2.21 -2.52
N SER A 506 4.30 0.91 -2.23
CA SER A 506 3.38 0.12 -1.42
C SER A 506 1.95 0.08 -1.94
N LEU A 507 1.79 0.22 -3.25
CA LEU A 507 0.56 -0.21 -3.90
C LEU A 507 0.58 -1.74 -4.03
N PRO A 508 -0.57 -2.41 -3.83
CA PRO A 508 -0.62 -3.85 -3.65
C PRO A 508 -0.68 -4.64 -4.96
N GLU A 509 0.07 -5.73 -5.05
CA GLU A 509 -0.10 -6.81 -6.05
C GLU A 509 -1.37 -7.64 -5.77
N GLU A 510 -1.91 -7.58 -4.55
CA GLU A 510 -3.21 -8.14 -4.16
C GLU A 510 -3.82 -7.25 -3.09
N ILE A 511 -5.06 -6.78 -3.30
CA ILE A 511 -5.74 -5.91 -2.32
C ILE A 511 -5.97 -6.67 -1.01
N GLY A 512 -5.50 -6.08 0.09
CA GLY A 512 -5.47 -6.70 1.42
C GLY A 512 -4.26 -7.63 1.65
N GLY A 513 -3.47 -7.88 0.62
CA GLY A 513 -2.29 -8.74 0.62
C GLY A 513 -1.03 -8.06 1.15
N VAL A 514 0.05 -8.86 1.21
CA VAL A 514 1.33 -8.48 1.83
C VAL A 514 2.41 -8.04 0.85
N ARG A 515 2.10 -8.08 -0.45
CA ARG A 515 3.00 -7.86 -1.58
C ARG A 515 2.88 -6.39 -2.01
N ASN A 516 3.56 -5.52 -1.26
CA ASN A 516 3.49 -4.07 -1.41
C ASN A 516 4.93 -3.52 -1.29
N TRP A 517 5.48 -2.97 -2.38
CA TRP A 517 6.91 -2.63 -2.49
C TRP A 517 7.17 -1.17 -2.82
N ASP A 518 8.33 -0.63 -2.43
CA ASP A 518 8.74 0.73 -2.79
C ASP A 518 9.50 0.75 -4.12
N TYR A 519 8.92 1.38 -5.14
CA TYR A 519 9.45 1.40 -6.52
C TYR A 519 10.01 2.76 -6.94
N ARG A 520 10.17 3.70 -5.99
CA ARG A 520 10.60 5.08 -6.27
C ARG A 520 12.12 5.21 -6.49
N TYR A 521 12.82 4.08 -6.56
CA TYR A 521 14.26 4.00 -6.70
C TYR A 521 14.69 3.70 -8.14
N CYS A 522 15.99 3.82 -8.40
CA CYS A 522 16.59 3.50 -9.69
C CYS A 522 17.05 2.04 -9.70
N TRP A 523 16.24 1.17 -10.30
CA TRP A 523 16.68 -0.18 -10.69
C TRP A 523 17.51 -0.10 -11.96
N LEU A 524 18.69 -0.73 -11.96
CA LEU A 524 19.59 -0.69 -13.13
C LEU A 524 18.91 -1.22 -14.39
N ARG A 525 18.21 -2.35 -14.27
CA ARG A 525 17.46 -2.96 -15.38
C ARG A 525 16.35 -2.05 -15.87
N ASP A 526 15.49 -1.58 -14.97
CA ASP A 526 14.32 -0.75 -15.29
C ASP A 526 14.72 0.56 -15.96
N ALA A 527 15.74 1.21 -15.43
CA ALA A 527 16.27 2.45 -15.96
C ALA A 527 16.91 2.23 -17.35
N ALA A 528 17.71 1.18 -17.53
CA ALA A 528 18.31 0.86 -18.82
C ALA A 528 17.23 0.59 -19.90
N LEU A 529 16.20 -0.19 -19.57
CA LEU A 529 15.09 -0.48 -20.48
C LEU A 529 14.25 0.77 -20.79
N THR A 530 14.04 1.64 -19.81
CA THR A 530 13.32 2.92 -20.00
C THR A 530 14.11 3.86 -20.91
N ALA A 531 15.42 4.01 -20.67
CA ALA A 531 16.31 4.79 -21.51
C ALA A 531 16.36 4.23 -22.94
N SER A 532 16.39 2.90 -23.11
CA SER A 532 16.32 2.24 -24.42
C SER A 532 15.02 2.58 -25.16
N ALA A 533 13.89 2.54 -24.47
CA ALA A 533 12.61 2.94 -25.05
C ALA A 533 12.64 4.40 -25.52
N LEU A 534 13.20 5.33 -24.73
CA LEU A 534 13.34 6.74 -25.11
C LEU A 534 14.30 6.94 -26.30
N VAL A 535 15.42 6.21 -26.34
CA VAL A 535 16.36 6.20 -27.48
C VAL A 535 15.67 5.74 -28.76
N SER A 536 14.80 4.72 -28.67
CA SER A 536 14.05 4.21 -29.82
C SER A 536 13.07 5.25 -30.41
N LEU A 537 12.67 6.25 -29.61
CA LEU A 537 11.84 7.39 -30.03
C LEU A 537 12.67 8.62 -30.45
N GLY A 538 14.00 8.53 -30.41
CA GLY A 538 14.91 9.61 -30.78
C GLY A 538 15.38 10.51 -29.64
N SER A 539 15.00 10.23 -28.39
CA SER A 539 15.44 10.99 -27.22
C SER A 539 16.70 10.36 -26.63
N LEU A 540 17.88 10.95 -26.93
CA LEU A 540 19.17 10.37 -26.53
C LEU A 540 19.68 10.88 -25.19
N GLY A 541 19.38 12.14 -24.83
CA GLY A 541 19.99 12.80 -23.68
C GLY A 541 19.69 12.11 -22.33
N GLU A 542 18.50 11.52 -22.19
CA GLU A 542 18.13 10.77 -20.98
C GLU A 542 18.98 9.51 -20.81
N ALA A 543 19.31 8.81 -21.90
CA ALA A 543 20.20 7.66 -21.87
C ALA A 543 21.64 8.06 -21.55
N GLU A 544 22.10 9.19 -22.10
CA GLU A 544 23.45 9.72 -21.83
C GLU A 544 23.63 10.06 -20.35
N HIS A 545 22.68 10.79 -19.75
CA HIS A 545 22.73 11.12 -18.33
C HIS A 545 22.59 9.87 -17.43
N TYR A 546 21.76 8.89 -17.83
CA TYR A 546 21.67 7.64 -17.09
C TYR A 546 22.98 6.85 -17.12
N LEU A 547 23.66 6.76 -18.27
CA LEU A 547 24.96 6.08 -18.34
C LEU A 547 26.03 6.82 -17.54
N ASP A 548 26.04 8.16 -17.55
CA ASP A 548 26.91 8.94 -16.67
C ASP A 548 26.64 8.61 -15.19
N TRP A 549 25.37 8.49 -14.78
CA TRP A 549 24.99 8.05 -13.44
C TRP A 549 25.48 6.63 -13.12
N VAL A 550 25.40 5.68 -14.05
CA VAL A 550 25.93 4.31 -13.86
C VAL A 550 27.45 4.33 -13.67
N HIS A 551 28.17 5.18 -14.41
CA HIS A 551 29.60 5.38 -14.21
C HIS A 551 29.89 5.88 -12.80
N ASP A 552 29.18 6.91 -12.34
CA ASP A 552 29.36 7.47 -11.01
C ASP A 552 29.08 6.44 -9.91
N VAL A 553 28.08 5.57 -10.08
CA VAL A 553 27.82 4.43 -9.19
C VAL A 553 29.00 3.46 -9.18
N LEU A 554 29.54 3.08 -10.34
CA LEU A 554 30.67 2.15 -10.44
C LEU A 554 31.92 2.67 -9.75
N GLU A 555 32.16 3.98 -9.77
CA GLU A 555 33.29 4.60 -9.06
C GLU A 555 33.23 4.42 -7.53
N THR A 556 32.03 4.16 -6.98
CA THR A 556 31.85 3.88 -5.54
C THR A 556 32.11 2.43 -5.15
N LEU A 557 32.25 1.52 -6.13
CA LEU A 557 32.31 0.08 -5.92
C LEU A 557 33.73 -0.48 -6.12
N PRO A 558 34.07 -1.61 -5.47
CA PRO A 558 35.34 -2.30 -5.72
C PRO A 558 35.49 -2.88 -7.13
N GLY A 559 34.39 -3.14 -7.81
CA GLY A 559 34.35 -3.78 -9.14
C GLY A 559 32.92 -3.86 -9.69
N PRO A 560 32.76 -3.99 -11.01
CA PRO A 560 31.45 -3.99 -11.67
C PRO A 560 30.59 -5.20 -11.29
N GLU A 561 31.21 -6.32 -10.92
CA GLU A 561 30.51 -7.53 -10.47
C GLU A 561 29.81 -7.37 -9.11
N ARG A 562 30.00 -6.22 -8.45
CA ARG A 562 29.42 -5.84 -7.15
C ARG A 562 28.27 -4.83 -7.27
N LEU A 563 27.81 -4.54 -8.49
CA LEU A 563 26.60 -3.74 -8.68
C LEU A 563 25.44 -4.35 -7.90
N HIS A 564 24.74 -3.50 -7.16
CA HIS A 564 23.48 -3.83 -6.51
C HIS A 564 22.34 -3.72 -7.54
N PRO A 565 21.20 -4.40 -7.34
CA PRO A 565 20.08 -4.30 -8.28
C PRO A 565 19.52 -2.88 -8.44
N LEU A 566 19.54 -2.11 -7.35
CA LEU A 566 18.99 -0.78 -7.28
C LEU A 566 19.75 0.16 -6.35
N TYR A 567 19.56 1.46 -6.58
CA TYR A 567 20.17 2.56 -5.82
C TYR A 567 19.15 3.68 -5.58
N THR A 568 19.46 4.58 -4.64
CA THR A 568 18.74 5.85 -4.50
C THR A 568 18.86 6.68 -5.79
N LEU A 569 18.07 7.73 -5.93
CA LEU A 569 18.14 8.58 -7.12
C LEU A 569 19.52 9.23 -7.34
N TRP A 570 20.31 9.37 -6.28
CA TRP A 570 21.67 9.91 -6.30
C TRP A 570 22.77 8.83 -6.38
N GLY A 571 22.41 7.57 -6.65
CA GLY A 571 23.39 6.49 -6.84
C GLY A 571 24.00 5.94 -5.56
N THR A 572 23.43 6.26 -4.39
CA THR A 572 23.88 5.71 -3.10
C THR A 572 23.12 4.43 -2.74
N THR A 573 23.71 3.61 -1.88
CA THR A 573 23.04 2.41 -1.37
C THR A 573 21.79 2.76 -0.56
N LEU A 574 20.72 1.99 -0.73
CA LEU A 574 19.48 2.19 0.03
C LEU A 574 19.67 1.88 1.53
N PRO A 575 18.91 2.55 2.42
CA PRO A 575 18.75 2.10 3.79
C PRO A 575 18.01 0.74 3.84
N PRO A 576 18.08 0.01 4.97
CA PRO A 576 17.28 -1.19 5.17
C PRO A 576 15.78 -0.91 4.97
N GLU A 577 15.07 -1.87 4.39
CA GLU A 577 13.61 -1.84 4.26
C GLU A 577 12.96 -1.66 5.65
N ALA A 578 12.00 -0.73 5.73
CA ALA A 578 11.26 -0.43 6.96
C ALA A 578 9.76 -0.48 6.71
N VAL A 579 9.01 -0.86 7.76
CA VAL A 579 7.55 -0.91 7.74
C VAL A 579 6.98 0.31 8.45
N LEU A 580 6.03 1.00 7.80
CA LEU A 580 5.31 2.14 8.38
C LEU A 580 3.99 1.67 9.00
N ASP A 581 4.04 1.19 10.24
CA ASP A 581 2.88 0.59 10.90
C ASP A 581 1.73 1.56 11.21
N SER A 582 2.00 2.86 11.21
CA SER A 582 1.03 3.93 11.39
C SER A 582 0.09 4.08 10.19
N LEU A 583 0.52 3.65 8.99
CA LEU A 583 -0.30 3.73 7.79
C LEU A 583 -1.12 2.45 7.64
N PRO A 584 -2.43 2.56 7.33
CA PRO A 584 -3.26 1.41 7.07
C PRO A 584 -2.95 0.71 5.74
N GLY A 585 -2.28 1.39 4.80
CA GLY A 585 -2.02 0.91 3.46
C GLY A 585 -3.17 1.14 2.48
N TYR A 586 -2.87 1.10 1.19
CA TYR A 586 -3.86 1.27 0.13
C TYR A 586 -4.92 0.18 0.25
N ALA A 587 -6.19 0.57 0.42
CA ALA A 587 -7.30 -0.36 0.62
C ALA A 587 -7.07 -1.36 1.79
N GLY A 588 -6.31 -0.97 2.81
CA GLY A 588 -5.96 -1.86 3.93
C GLY A 588 -4.89 -2.91 3.62
N SER A 589 -4.22 -2.81 2.48
CA SER A 589 -3.14 -3.72 2.07
C SER A 589 -1.86 -3.41 2.83
N ARG A 590 -1.35 -4.38 3.60
CA ARG A 590 -0.26 -4.18 4.56
C ARG A 590 0.78 -5.29 4.45
N PRO A 591 2.06 -5.01 4.74
CA PRO A 591 2.59 -3.76 5.31
C PRO A 591 2.80 -2.67 4.27
N VAL A 592 2.87 -1.41 4.72
CA VAL A 592 3.42 -0.29 3.94
C VAL A 592 4.93 -0.27 4.14
N ARG A 593 5.69 -0.36 3.07
CA ARG A 593 7.16 -0.43 3.06
C ARG A 593 7.78 0.85 2.51
N VAL A 594 8.93 1.21 3.07
CA VAL A 594 9.87 2.18 2.49
C VAL A 594 11.24 1.54 2.39
N GLY A 595 11.96 1.83 1.32
CA GLY A 595 13.11 1.02 0.92
C GLY A 595 12.68 -0.31 0.28
N ASN A 596 13.66 -1.11 -0.14
CA ASN A 596 13.40 -2.41 -0.74
C ASN A 596 14.52 -3.41 -0.38
N ALA A 597 14.14 -4.58 0.12
CA ALA A 597 15.08 -5.63 0.50
C ALA A 597 15.89 -6.22 -0.67
N ALA A 598 15.45 -6.03 -1.93
CA ALA A 598 16.20 -6.42 -3.12
C ALA A 598 17.60 -5.78 -3.18
N ASN A 599 17.85 -4.68 -2.47
CA ASN A 599 19.16 -4.05 -2.33
C ASN A 599 20.26 -5.02 -1.82
N GLN A 600 19.90 -6.09 -1.11
CA GLN A 600 20.85 -7.09 -0.59
C GLN A 600 20.96 -8.33 -1.48
N GLN A 601 20.19 -8.40 -2.58
CA GLN A 601 20.17 -9.55 -3.47
C GLN A 601 21.26 -9.48 -4.54
N VAL A 602 21.65 -10.66 -5.03
CA VAL A 602 22.45 -10.80 -6.24
C VAL A 602 21.50 -10.92 -7.42
N GLN A 603 21.69 -10.06 -8.42
CA GLN A 603 21.03 -10.13 -9.74
C GLN A 603 22.09 -10.04 -10.81
N LEU A 604 22.22 -11.11 -11.60
CA LEU A 604 23.24 -11.19 -12.65
C LEU A 604 22.71 -10.70 -13.99
N ASP A 605 21.41 -10.45 -14.09
CA ASP A 605 20.76 -10.03 -15.32
C ASP A 605 20.96 -8.55 -15.66
N VAL A 606 21.28 -7.70 -14.67
CA VAL A 606 21.38 -6.24 -14.81
C VAL A 606 22.39 -5.78 -15.87
N PHE A 607 23.41 -6.58 -16.17
CA PHE A 607 24.47 -6.24 -17.12
C PHE A 607 23.98 -6.23 -18.58
N GLY A 608 23.05 -7.11 -18.93
CA GLY A 608 22.52 -7.25 -20.29
C GLY A 608 21.83 -5.98 -20.78
N PRO A 609 20.79 -5.49 -20.08
CA PRO A 609 20.08 -4.25 -20.40
C PRO A 609 20.99 -3.02 -20.54
N ILE A 610 22.04 -2.89 -19.71
CA ILE A 610 22.99 -1.77 -19.80
C ILE A 610 23.77 -1.81 -21.13
N VAL A 611 24.29 -2.97 -21.52
CA VAL A 611 25.03 -3.10 -22.79
C VAL A 611 24.11 -2.96 -23.99
N GLU A 612 22.88 -3.47 -23.89
CA GLU A 612 21.85 -3.30 -24.92
C GLU A 612 21.49 -1.82 -25.12
N LEU A 613 21.37 -1.04 -24.04
CA LEU A 613 21.19 0.41 -24.11
C LEU A 613 22.34 1.10 -24.83
N ILE A 614 23.59 0.78 -24.47
CA ILE A 614 24.78 1.34 -25.12
C ILE A 614 24.79 0.99 -26.61
N ALA A 615 24.41 -0.24 -26.97
CA ALA A 615 24.28 -0.65 -28.37
C ALA A 615 23.24 0.19 -29.11
N GLN A 616 22.06 0.38 -28.55
CA GLN A 616 20.99 1.17 -29.16
C GLN A 616 21.39 2.64 -29.31
N LEU A 617 22.00 3.22 -28.28
CA LEU A 617 22.48 4.60 -28.28
C LEU A 617 23.57 4.84 -29.34
N ALA A 618 24.53 3.92 -29.46
CA ALA A 618 25.58 4.01 -30.47
C ALA A 618 25.02 3.96 -31.91
N HIS A 619 24.07 3.05 -32.17
CA HIS A 619 23.38 2.97 -33.46
C HIS A 619 22.53 4.22 -33.74
N ALA A 620 21.87 4.78 -32.72
CA ALA A 620 21.10 6.01 -32.86
C ALA A 620 22.01 7.21 -33.20
N ARG A 621 23.17 7.34 -32.55
CA ARG A 621 24.18 8.35 -32.87
C ARG A 621 24.75 8.18 -34.28
N GLU A 622 25.03 6.95 -34.71
CA GLU A 622 25.44 6.64 -36.09
C GLU A 622 24.36 7.09 -37.09
N LYS A 623 23.09 6.77 -36.84
CA LYS A 623 21.94 7.20 -37.67
C LYS A 623 21.78 8.73 -37.71
N GLN A 624 22.11 9.43 -36.61
CA GLN A 624 22.13 10.90 -36.55
C GLN A 624 23.36 11.53 -37.20
N GLY A 625 24.28 10.73 -37.77
CA GLY A 625 25.40 11.20 -38.56
C GLY A 625 26.69 11.43 -37.76
N ALA A 626 26.91 10.66 -36.68
CA ALA A 626 28.21 10.61 -36.03
C ALA A 626 29.33 10.39 -37.08
N PRO A 627 30.43 11.17 -37.03
CA PRO A 627 31.42 11.23 -38.10
C PRO A 627 32.22 9.94 -38.29
N ASP A 628 32.34 9.12 -37.25
CA ASP A 628 33.01 7.83 -37.24
C ASP A 628 32.48 6.94 -36.09
N GLY A 629 32.92 5.67 -36.08
CA GLY A 629 32.49 4.71 -35.08
C GLY A 629 32.97 5.02 -33.65
N ALA A 630 34.12 5.70 -33.51
CA ALA A 630 34.64 6.12 -32.20
C ALA A 630 33.80 7.25 -31.59
N THR A 631 33.17 8.08 -32.42
CA THR A 631 32.24 9.11 -31.99
C THR A 631 30.84 8.54 -31.71
N ALA A 632 30.40 7.54 -32.48
CA ALA A 632 29.12 6.87 -32.27
C ALA A 632 29.10 6.07 -30.94
N LEU A 633 30.15 5.28 -30.72
CA LEU A 633 30.39 4.54 -29.48
C LEU A 633 31.61 5.15 -28.80
N GLY A 634 31.40 6.07 -27.85
CA GLY A 634 32.48 6.79 -27.16
C GLY A 634 33.36 5.88 -26.30
N ASP A 635 34.54 6.39 -25.90
CA ASP A 635 35.47 5.62 -25.05
C ASP A 635 34.86 5.26 -23.70
N ARG A 636 34.13 6.20 -23.08
CA ARG A 636 33.45 6.01 -21.79
C ARG A 636 32.41 4.89 -21.86
N ASP A 637 31.55 4.92 -22.88
CA ASP A 637 30.55 3.86 -23.12
C ASP A 637 31.24 2.50 -23.37
N TRP A 638 32.34 2.47 -24.13
CA TRP A 638 33.09 1.25 -24.38
C TRP A 638 33.75 0.67 -23.12
N GLU A 639 34.26 1.52 -22.24
CA GLU A 639 34.78 1.12 -20.93
C GLU A 639 33.68 0.48 -20.08
N LEU A 640 32.47 1.03 -20.11
CA LEU A 640 31.31 0.44 -19.44
C LEU A 640 30.96 -0.94 -20.01
N VAL A 641 30.90 -1.08 -21.34
CA VAL A 641 30.67 -2.39 -22.00
C VAL A 641 31.68 -3.43 -21.51
N ARG A 642 32.97 -3.09 -21.50
CA ARG A 642 34.01 -4.00 -20.99
C ARG A 642 33.81 -4.35 -19.53
N ALA A 643 33.47 -3.37 -18.68
CA ALA A 643 33.20 -3.61 -17.26
C ALA A 643 32.01 -4.55 -17.04
N MET A 644 30.96 -4.44 -17.86
CA MET A 644 29.82 -5.36 -17.81
C MET A 644 30.22 -6.77 -18.24
N VAL A 645 31.00 -6.93 -19.31
CA VAL A 645 31.51 -8.24 -19.72
C VAL A 645 32.39 -8.85 -18.63
N GLU A 646 33.32 -8.07 -18.05
CA GLU A 646 34.19 -8.47 -16.94
C GLU A 646 33.37 -8.97 -15.73
N ALA A 647 32.25 -8.32 -15.43
CA ALA A 647 31.34 -8.76 -14.37
C ALA A 647 30.68 -10.11 -14.69
N VAL A 648 30.26 -10.31 -15.94
CA VAL A 648 29.74 -11.60 -16.42
C VAL A 648 30.81 -12.67 -16.31
N GLU A 649 32.04 -12.47 -16.83
CA GLU A 649 33.12 -13.47 -16.77
C GLU A 649 33.38 -13.97 -15.34
N ARG A 650 33.24 -13.08 -14.35
CA ARG A 650 33.51 -13.37 -12.94
C ARG A 650 32.40 -14.14 -12.22
N ARG A 651 31.13 -13.96 -12.60
CA ARG A 651 29.99 -14.36 -11.75
C ARG A 651 28.87 -15.10 -12.46
N TRP A 652 28.86 -15.18 -13.79
CA TRP A 652 27.72 -15.76 -14.51
C TRP A 652 27.39 -17.21 -14.12
N PHE A 653 28.36 -17.96 -13.59
CA PHE A 653 28.16 -19.34 -13.13
C PHE A 653 27.51 -19.45 -11.74
N GLU A 654 27.30 -18.34 -11.02
CA GLU A 654 26.66 -18.32 -9.70
C GLU A 654 25.12 -18.35 -9.81
N PRO A 655 24.39 -18.94 -8.86
CA PRO A 655 22.94 -18.73 -8.74
C PRO A 655 22.63 -17.30 -8.27
N ASP A 656 21.46 -16.77 -8.64
CA ASP A 656 20.98 -15.42 -8.31
C ASP A 656 19.48 -15.41 -7.96
N HIS A 657 18.88 -14.24 -7.72
CA HIS A 657 17.46 -14.13 -7.33
C HIS A 657 16.52 -13.87 -8.52
N GLY A 658 17.05 -13.92 -9.74
CA GLY A 658 16.30 -13.66 -10.97
C GLY A 658 15.78 -12.24 -11.09
N ILE A 659 15.06 -11.98 -12.19
CA ILE A 659 14.47 -10.68 -12.51
C ILE A 659 13.36 -10.27 -11.53
N TRP A 660 12.69 -11.24 -10.92
CA TRP A 660 11.54 -11.04 -10.04
C TRP A 660 11.91 -10.89 -8.55
N GLU A 661 13.21 -10.89 -8.23
CA GLU A 661 13.71 -10.57 -6.89
C GLU A 661 13.15 -11.51 -5.79
N ILE A 662 12.92 -12.77 -6.16
CA ILE A 662 12.21 -13.75 -5.34
C ILE A 662 12.88 -13.86 -3.97
N ARG A 663 12.09 -13.79 -2.89
CA ARG A 663 12.57 -13.83 -1.49
C ARG A 663 12.81 -15.27 -1.00
N ASP A 664 13.41 -16.10 -1.85
CA ASP A 664 13.84 -17.47 -1.55
C ASP A 664 15.33 -17.65 -1.92
N ASN A 665 15.83 -18.87 -1.81
CA ASN A 665 17.20 -19.23 -2.12
C ASN A 665 17.54 -18.93 -3.59
N PRO A 666 18.74 -18.40 -3.88
CA PRO A 666 19.19 -18.18 -5.25
C PRO A 666 19.17 -19.45 -6.09
N ARG A 667 18.80 -19.32 -7.37
CA ARG A 667 18.76 -20.42 -8.35
C ARG A 667 19.47 -20.02 -9.64
N HIS A 668 19.74 -20.98 -10.52
CA HIS A 668 20.24 -20.70 -11.87
C HIS A 668 19.09 -20.30 -12.78
N HIS A 669 18.64 -19.06 -12.67
CA HIS A 669 17.53 -18.53 -13.46
C HIS A 669 17.87 -18.43 -14.94
N VAL A 670 17.01 -18.95 -15.80
CA VAL A 670 17.24 -18.96 -17.26
C VAL A 670 17.39 -17.53 -17.77
N TYR A 671 16.50 -16.63 -17.36
CA TYR A 671 16.56 -15.21 -17.76
C TYR A 671 17.91 -14.57 -17.44
N SER A 672 18.44 -14.76 -16.23
CA SER A 672 19.71 -14.17 -15.83
C SER A 672 20.88 -14.66 -16.67
N LYS A 673 20.89 -15.95 -17.04
CA LYS A 673 21.91 -16.52 -17.93
C LYS A 673 21.77 -15.99 -19.36
N VAL A 674 20.54 -15.84 -19.85
CA VAL A 674 20.28 -15.19 -21.15
C VAL A 674 20.80 -13.75 -21.14
N MET A 675 20.58 -12.97 -20.08
CA MET A 675 21.10 -11.60 -20.01
C MET A 675 22.64 -11.57 -19.92
N GLY A 676 23.27 -12.52 -19.25
CA GLY A 676 24.73 -12.69 -19.30
C GLY A 676 25.24 -12.96 -20.73
N TRP A 677 24.52 -13.79 -21.49
CA TRP A 677 24.82 -13.99 -22.92
C TRP A 677 24.62 -12.70 -23.74
N VAL A 678 23.53 -11.96 -23.52
CA VAL A 678 23.25 -10.69 -24.20
C VAL A 678 24.40 -9.70 -23.98
N THR A 679 24.89 -9.56 -22.75
CA THR A 679 26.03 -8.69 -22.44
C THR A 679 27.22 -8.97 -23.34
N VAL A 680 27.61 -10.24 -23.47
CA VAL A 680 28.80 -10.63 -24.25
C VAL A 680 28.54 -10.55 -25.75
N ASP A 681 27.37 -10.99 -26.23
CA ASP A 681 27.05 -10.96 -27.65
C ASP A 681 26.95 -9.53 -28.20
N ARG A 682 26.27 -8.63 -27.47
CA ARG A 682 26.20 -7.21 -27.83
C ARG A 682 27.57 -6.54 -27.79
N ALA A 683 28.42 -6.88 -26.83
CA ALA A 683 29.79 -6.36 -26.77
C ALA A 683 30.63 -6.75 -28.00
N ILE A 684 30.52 -8.01 -28.46
CA ILE A 684 31.18 -8.49 -29.68
C ILE A 684 30.63 -7.78 -30.92
N GLU A 685 29.32 -7.59 -31.01
CA GLU A 685 28.70 -6.86 -32.12
C GLU A 685 29.18 -5.41 -32.17
N LEU A 686 29.16 -4.71 -31.04
CA LEU A 686 29.63 -3.32 -30.91
C LEU A 686 31.10 -3.21 -31.34
N ALA A 687 31.95 -4.12 -30.88
CA ALA A 687 33.36 -4.15 -31.28
C ALA A 687 33.53 -4.25 -32.79
N LYS A 688 32.80 -5.17 -33.42
CA LYS A 688 32.85 -5.38 -34.87
C LYS A 688 32.28 -4.19 -35.65
N ARG A 689 31.15 -3.62 -35.21
CA ARG A 689 30.44 -2.54 -35.92
C ARG A 689 31.19 -1.22 -35.85
N PHE A 690 31.70 -0.87 -34.67
CA PHE A 690 32.29 0.44 -34.40
C PHE A 690 33.83 0.43 -34.32
N GLY A 691 34.46 -0.71 -34.60
CA GLY A 691 35.91 -0.83 -34.67
C GLY A 691 36.60 -0.76 -33.31
N ARG A 692 35.98 -1.32 -32.26
CA ARG A 692 36.57 -1.47 -30.93
C ARG A 692 37.26 -2.82 -30.78
N ASP A 693 38.21 -2.90 -29.86
CA ASP A 693 38.99 -4.12 -29.60
C ASP A 693 38.24 -5.06 -28.63
N ALA A 694 37.71 -6.18 -29.14
CA ALA A 694 37.15 -7.24 -28.30
C ALA A 694 38.24 -8.24 -27.86
N GLU A 695 38.11 -8.75 -26.63
CA GLU A 695 39.01 -9.81 -26.17
C GLU A 695 38.68 -11.15 -26.85
N PRO A 696 39.69 -11.95 -27.25
CA PRO A 696 39.45 -13.23 -27.90
C PRO A 696 38.60 -14.21 -27.08
N SER A 697 38.66 -14.13 -25.74
CA SER A 697 37.90 -14.96 -24.80
C SER A 697 36.40 -14.75 -24.90
N TRP A 698 35.92 -13.57 -25.28
CA TRP A 698 34.49 -13.24 -25.27
C TRP A 698 33.67 -14.15 -26.18
N SER A 699 34.20 -14.51 -27.34
CA SER A 699 33.52 -15.44 -28.25
C SER A 699 33.31 -16.82 -27.62
N VAL A 700 34.30 -17.31 -26.88
CA VAL A 700 34.23 -18.59 -26.16
C VAL A 700 33.24 -18.50 -25.03
N LEU A 701 33.31 -17.45 -24.20
CA LEU A 701 32.40 -17.22 -23.10
C LEU A 701 30.93 -17.13 -23.55
N ARG A 702 30.66 -16.36 -24.62
CA ARG A 702 29.32 -16.27 -25.20
C ARG A 702 28.80 -17.65 -25.60
N ASP A 703 29.60 -18.43 -26.31
CA ASP A 703 29.19 -19.74 -26.81
C ASP A 703 29.00 -20.76 -25.67
N GLU A 704 29.81 -20.66 -24.61
CA GLU A 704 29.65 -21.44 -23.37
C GLU A 704 28.32 -21.14 -22.68
N ILE A 705 28.01 -19.86 -22.42
CA ILE A 705 26.74 -19.46 -21.79
C ILE A 705 25.55 -19.89 -22.65
N ALA A 706 25.62 -19.66 -23.97
CA ALA A 706 24.54 -20.05 -24.89
C ALA A 706 24.27 -21.56 -24.85
N THR A 707 25.32 -22.37 -24.87
CA THR A 707 25.21 -23.84 -24.80
C THR A 707 24.57 -24.26 -23.49
N GLU A 708 25.03 -23.71 -22.36
CA GLU A 708 24.48 -24.06 -21.05
C GLU A 708 23.00 -23.70 -20.92
N VAL A 709 22.60 -22.50 -21.35
CA VAL A 709 21.19 -22.06 -21.36
C VAL A 709 20.31 -22.99 -22.18
N VAL A 710 20.75 -23.33 -23.40
CA VAL A 710 19.97 -24.15 -24.32
C VAL A 710 19.83 -25.59 -23.81
N GLU A 711 20.87 -26.14 -23.19
CA GLU A 711 20.87 -27.52 -22.69
C GLU A 711 20.17 -27.66 -21.33
N GLN A 712 20.42 -26.75 -20.39
CA GLN A 712 19.92 -26.86 -19.00
C GLN A 712 18.54 -26.22 -18.82
N GLY A 713 18.24 -25.16 -19.57
CA GLY A 713 17.01 -24.38 -19.43
C GLY A 713 15.77 -25.03 -20.04
N TRP A 714 15.93 -25.96 -21.00
CA TRP A 714 14.81 -26.66 -21.63
C TRP A 714 14.39 -27.88 -20.81
N LYS A 715 13.08 -28.05 -20.61
CA LYS A 715 12.50 -29.25 -19.97
C LYS A 715 11.51 -29.94 -20.91
N ASP A 716 11.81 -31.19 -21.27
CA ASP A 716 10.94 -31.98 -22.15
C ASP A 716 9.59 -32.32 -21.48
N GLU A 717 9.56 -32.41 -20.15
CA GLU A 717 8.37 -32.73 -19.36
C GLU A 717 7.26 -31.69 -19.53
N VAL A 718 7.63 -30.40 -19.53
CA VAL A 718 6.71 -29.27 -19.69
C VAL A 718 6.75 -28.64 -21.07
N ARG A 719 7.64 -29.12 -21.95
CA ARG A 719 7.83 -28.63 -23.33
C ARG A 719 8.05 -27.12 -23.39
N SER A 720 8.88 -26.61 -22.50
CA SER A 720 9.16 -25.18 -22.37
C SER A 720 10.56 -24.95 -21.80
N TYR A 721 11.12 -23.76 -22.05
CA TYR A 721 12.12 -23.21 -21.14
C TYR A 721 11.45 -22.85 -19.80
N THR A 722 12.16 -23.04 -18.70
CA THR A 722 11.62 -22.94 -17.34
C THR A 722 12.27 -21.81 -16.55
N ALA A 723 11.69 -21.43 -15.41
CA ALA A 723 12.16 -20.33 -14.56
C ALA A 723 13.65 -20.46 -14.19
N ALA A 724 14.07 -21.67 -13.83
CA ALA A 724 15.44 -22.03 -13.47
C ALA A 724 15.81 -23.44 -13.93
N TYR A 725 17.11 -23.74 -13.97
CA TYR A 725 17.64 -25.03 -14.43
C TYR A 725 17.20 -26.25 -13.62
N ASP A 726 16.91 -26.09 -12.33
CA ASP A 726 16.60 -27.17 -11.39
C ASP A 726 15.10 -27.41 -11.20
N GLY A 727 14.23 -26.80 -12.00
CA GLY A 727 12.78 -26.90 -11.87
C GLY A 727 12.04 -27.06 -13.20
N THR A 728 10.73 -27.28 -13.09
CA THR A 728 9.79 -27.33 -14.22
C THR A 728 8.81 -26.16 -14.23
N ASP A 729 8.99 -25.21 -13.33
CA ASP A 729 8.13 -24.04 -13.18
C ASP A 729 8.22 -23.15 -14.42
N LEU A 730 7.08 -22.70 -14.93
CA LEU A 730 7.03 -21.76 -16.05
C LEU A 730 7.21 -20.33 -15.54
N ASP A 731 7.83 -19.51 -16.39
CA ASP A 731 8.05 -18.09 -16.14
C ASP A 731 7.99 -17.33 -17.46
N ALA A 732 7.23 -16.24 -17.51
CA ALA A 732 7.09 -15.40 -18.70
C ALA A 732 8.41 -14.78 -19.17
N ALA A 733 9.37 -14.56 -18.25
CA ALA A 733 10.70 -14.05 -18.58
C ALA A 733 11.48 -14.99 -19.50
N THR A 734 11.15 -16.28 -19.56
CA THR A 734 11.81 -17.25 -20.46
C THR A 734 11.54 -16.97 -21.94
N LEU A 735 10.53 -16.16 -22.28
CA LEU A 735 10.33 -15.66 -23.65
C LEU A 735 11.58 -14.95 -24.17
N HIS A 736 12.37 -14.33 -23.28
CA HIS A 736 13.61 -13.66 -23.66
C HIS A 736 14.64 -14.55 -24.33
N ILE A 737 14.55 -15.89 -24.21
CA ILE A 737 15.45 -16.76 -24.96
C ILE A 737 15.31 -16.55 -26.48
N GLY A 738 14.11 -16.27 -26.98
CA GLY A 738 13.88 -15.89 -28.37
C GLY A 738 13.90 -14.37 -28.59
N LEU A 739 13.34 -13.57 -27.66
CA LEU A 739 13.31 -12.11 -27.82
C LEU A 739 14.70 -11.48 -27.89
N SER A 740 15.68 -12.05 -27.18
CA SER A 740 17.09 -11.62 -27.21
C SER A 740 17.86 -12.09 -28.45
N GLY A 741 17.32 -13.05 -29.21
CA GLY A 741 18.00 -13.69 -30.33
C GLY A 741 18.97 -14.82 -29.96
N LEU A 742 18.96 -15.32 -28.71
CA LEU A 742 19.81 -16.45 -28.30
C LEU A 742 19.49 -17.73 -29.08
N ILE A 743 18.20 -17.97 -29.34
CA ILE A 743 17.74 -19.01 -30.28
C ILE A 743 16.99 -18.42 -31.47
N ASP A 744 17.04 -19.11 -32.60
CA ASP A 744 16.30 -18.72 -33.79
C ASP A 744 14.78 -18.78 -33.52
N PRO A 745 13.99 -17.77 -33.92
CA PRO A 745 12.53 -17.78 -33.74
C PRO A 745 11.79 -18.96 -34.38
N THR A 746 12.42 -19.65 -35.35
CA THR A 746 11.89 -20.86 -35.99
C THR A 746 12.19 -22.15 -35.21
N ASP A 747 13.00 -22.09 -34.15
CA ASP A 747 13.24 -23.22 -33.26
C ASP A 747 11.92 -23.68 -32.61
N GLU A 748 11.63 -24.98 -32.73
CA GLU A 748 10.39 -25.56 -32.21
C GLU A 748 10.26 -25.39 -30.68
N ARG A 749 11.39 -25.28 -29.96
CA ARG A 749 11.42 -25.05 -28.52
C ARG A 749 10.99 -23.64 -28.16
N PHE A 750 11.34 -22.63 -28.96
CA PHE A 750 10.85 -21.27 -28.75
C PHE A 750 9.34 -21.23 -28.92
N ARG A 751 8.84 -21.75 -30.03
CA ARG A 751 7.39 -21.81 -30.29
C ARG A 751 6.64 -22.57 -29.20
N ALA A 752 7.19 -23.67 -28.71
CA ALA A 752 6.59 -24.44 -27.61
C ALA A 752 6.54 -23.63 -26.30
N THR A 753 7.59 -22.86 -26.01
CA THR A 753 7.62 -21.94 -24.86
C THR A 753 6.55 -20.85 -24.97
N VAL A 754 6.39 -20.22 -26.14
CA VAL A 754 5.32 -19.22 -26.39
C VAL A 754 3.93 -19.82 -26.14
N VAL A 755 3.69 -21.04 -26.64
CA VAL A 755 2.41 -21.75 -26.43
C VAL A 755 2.19 -22.13 -24.97
N ALA A 756 3.24 -22.54 -24.25
CA ALA A 756 3.16 -22.84 -22.82
C ALA A 756 2.82 -21.59 -22.00
N THR A 757 3.52 -20.47 -22.25
CA THR A 757 3.25 -19.19 -21.59
C THR A 757 1.83 -18.69 -21.86
N GLU A 758 1.36 -18.74 -23.11
CA GLU A 758 -0.04 -18.39 -23.43
C GLU A 758 -1.04 -19.27 -22.67
N ARG A 759 -0.80 -20.58 -22.64
CA ARG A 759 -1.77 -21.52 -22.09
C ARG A 759 -1.86 -21.44 -20.56
N GLU A 760 -0.71 -21.29 -19.90
CA GLU A 760 -0.60 -21.46 -18.45
C GLU A 760 -0.51 -20.13 -17.69
N LEU A 761 0.02 -19.06 -18.31
CA LEU A 761 0.28 -17.79 -17.61
C LEU A 761 -0.57 -16.62 -18.10
N ARG A 762 -1.23 -16.72 -19.27
CA ARG A 762 -2.09 -15.64 -19.77
C ARG A 762 -3.48 -15.70 -19.13
N SER A 763 -3.98 -14.56 -18.67
CA SER A 763 -5.36 -14.38 -18.25
C SER A 763 -5.90 -13.04 -18.78
N GLY A 764 -6.84 -13.12 -19.73
CA GLY A 764 -7.41 -11.93 -20.36
C GLY A 764 -6.35 -11.06 -21.06
N SER A 765 -6.27 -9.80 -20.64
CA SER A 765 -5.37 -8.75 -21.14
C SER A 765 -3.96 -8.83 -20.56
N THR A 766 -3.71 -9.69 -19.57
CA THR A 766 -2.44 -9.76 -18.84
C THR A 766 -1.83 -11.15 -18.83
N VAL A 767 -0.56 -11.21 -18.44
CA VAL A 767 0.21 -12.46 -18.29
C VAL A 767 0.88 -12.43 -16.92
N TYR A 768 0.68 -13.47 -16.12
CA TYR A 768 1.35 -13.64 -14.84
C TYR A 768 2.84 -13.85 -15.01
N ARG A 769 3.65 -13.44 -14.03
CA ARG A 769 5.10 -13.73 -14.04
C ARG A 769 5.32 -15.24 -14.03
N TYR A 770 4.66 -15.89 -13.08
CA TYR A 770 4.67 -17.33 -12.83
C TYR A 770 3.48 -17.73 -11.91
N HIS A 771 3.33 -19.03 -11.63
CA HIS A 771 2.32 -19.55 -10.68
C HIS A 771 2.90 -20.43 -9.56
N HIS A 772 4.23 -20.56 -9.48
CA HIS A 772 4.87 -21.36 -8.42
C HIS A 772 4.92 -20.60 -7.09
N ASP A 773 5.11 -21.36 -5.99
CA ASP A 773 5.29 -20.80 -4.65
C ASP A 773 6.67 -20.14 -4.56
N ASP A 774 6.67 -18.84 -4.26
CA ASP A 774 7.86 -17.97 -4.17
C ASP A 774 8.23 -17.62 -2.72
N GLY A 775 7.61 -18.31 -1.76
CA GLY A 775 7.84 -18.10 -0.33
C GLY A 775 7.02 -16.96 0.28
N LEU A 776 6.13 -16.31 -0.48
CA LEU A 776 5.24 -15.26 0.01
C LEU A 776 3.76 -15.71 -0.09
N PRO A 777 2.94 -15.42 0.93
CA PRO A 777 1.51 -15.74 0.87
C PRO A 777 0.77 -14.79 -0.06
N GLY A 778 -0.41 -15.23 -0.51
CA GLY A 778 -1.28 -14.46 -1.39
C GLY A 778 -1.11 -14.81 -2.86
N VAL A 779 -1.75 -14.02 -3.71
CA VAL A 779 -1.61 -14.07 -5.18
C VAL A 779 -1.14 -12.71 -5.69
N GLU A 780 -0.95 -12.61 -7.01
CA GLU A 780 -0.63 -11.35 -7.71
C GLU A 780 -1.65 -11.11 -8.84
N GLY A 781 -1.64 -9.92 -9.42
CA GLY A 781 -2.27 -9.62 -10.70
C GLY A 781 -1.40 -10.05 -11.89
N GLY A 782 -1.96 -9.96 -13.10
CA GLY A 782 -1.15 -10.21 -14.30
C GLY A 782 -0.35 -8.96 -14.68
N PHE A 783 0.89 -9.13 -15.13
CA PHE A 783 1.79 -8.05 -15.48
C PHE A 783 1.56 -7.55 -16.91
N HIS A 784 1.49 -6.22 -17.08
CA HIS A 784 1.41 -5.60 -18.39
C HIS A 784 2.68 -5.84 -19.24
N LEU A 785 3.85 -5.83 -18.60
CA LEU A 785 5.12 -6.11 -19.27
C LEU A 785 5.17 -7.53 -19.85
N CYS A 786 4.74 -8.53 -19.08
CA CYS A 786 4.71 -9.92 -19.54
C CYS A 786 3.74 -10.10 -20.71
N ALA A 787 2.61 -9.37 -20.72
CA ALA A 787 1.72 -9.34 -21.86
C ALA A 787 2.39 -8.72 -23.09
N ALA A 788 3.16 -7.65 -22.92
CA ALA A 788 3.93 -7.04 -24.01
C ALA A 788 5.00 -8.00 -24.58
N TRP A 789 5.72 -8.73 -23.73
CA TRP A 789 6.65 -9.77 -24.17
C TRP A 789 5.96 -10.88 -24.95
N LEU A 790 4.76 -11.29 -24.54
CA LEU A 790 3.98 -12.28 -25.28
C LEU A 790 3.50 -11.74 -26.64
N VAL A 791 3.12 -10.46 -26.74
CA VAL A 791 2.83 -9.80 -28.03
C VAL A 791 4.05 -9.85 -28.96
N GLU A 792 5.24 -9.50 -28.47
CA GLU A 792 6.47 -9.56 -29.26
C GLU A 792 6.81 -10.99 -29.67
N ALA A 793 6.68 -11.95 -28.75
CA ALA A 793 6.91 -13.36 -29.03
C ALA A 793 5.93 -13.91 -30.08
N TYR A 794 4.66 -13.51 -30.05
CA TYR A 794 3.70 -13.85 -31.11
C TYR A 794 4.14 -13.34 -32.47
N LEU A 795 4.65 -12.11 -32.56
CA LEU A 795 5.14 -11.56 -33.82
C LEU A 795 6.33 -12.37 -34.36
N LEU A 796 7.26 -12.74 -33.48
CA LEU A 796 8.43 -13.55 -33.85
C LEU A 796 8.06 -14.95 -34.37
N VAL A 797 7.03 -15.59 -33.79
CA VAL A 797 6.57 -16.92 -34.26
C VAL A 797 5.52 -16.84 -35.39
N GLY A 798 5.27 -15.64 -35.94
CA GLY A 798 4.34 -15.42 -37.05
C GLY A 798 2.85 -15.41 -36.68
N ALA A 799 2.51 -15.29 -35.39
CA ALA A 799 1.15 -15.27 -34.84
C ALA A 799 0.58 -13.84 -34.71
N ARG A 800 0.64 -13.04 -35.79
CA ARG A 800 0.28 -11.62 -35.76
C ARG A 800 -1.15 -11.31 -35.28
N SER A 801 -2.14 -12.14 -35.64
CA SER A 801 -3.53 -11.90 -35.21
C SER A 801 -3.70 -12.01 -33.69
N GLN A 802 -2.96 -12.92 -33.04
CA GLN A 802 -2.93 -13.02 -31.58
C GLN A 802 -2.22 -11.81 -30.95
N ALA A 803 -1.13 -11.35 -31.56
CA ALA A 803 -0.42 -10.14 -31.14
C ALA A 803 -1.33 -8.90 -31.18
N GLU A 804 -2.04 -8.68 -32.29
CA GLU A 804 -2.97 -7.55 -32.45
C GLU A 804 -4.14 -7.62 -31.45
N ALA A 805 -4.67 -8.82 -31.18
CA ALA A 805 -5.75 -9.01 -30.22
C ALA A 805 -5.31 -8.73 -28.77
N LEU A 806 -4.14 -9.23 -28.36
CA LEU A 806 -3.60 -8.98 -27.02
C LEU A 806 -3.18 -7.52 -26.84
N PHE A 807 -2.59 -6.89 -27.86
CA PHE A 807 -2.27 -5.46 -27.81
C PHE A 807 -3.53 -4.59 -27.67
N ALA A 808 -4.62 -4.91 -28.37
CA ALA A 808 -5.88 -4.18 -28.21
C ALA A 808 -6.40 -4.27 -26.76
N GLN A 809 -6.32 -5.45 -26.15
CA GLN A 809 -6.70 -5.66 -24.75
C GLN A 809 -5.79 -4.91 -23.77
N LEU A 810 -4.48 -4.83 -24.05
CA LEU A 810 -3.53 -4.04 -23.26
C LEU A 810 -3.84 -2.54 -23.33
N VAL A 811 -4.23 -2.03 -24.50
CA VAL A 811 -4.67 -0.64 -24.69
C VAL A 811 -5.94 -0.35 -23.89
N ASP A 812 -6.89 -1.28 -23.85
CA ASP A 812 -8.15 -1.12 -23.12
C ASP A 812 -7.96 -1.15 -21.59
N ALA A 813 -6.86 -1.72 -21.09
CA ALA A 813 -6.50 -1.71 -19.67
C ALA A 813 -5.88 -0.38 -19.21
N ALA A 814 -5.49 0.51 -20.13
CA ALA A 814 -4.96 1.82 -19.77
C ALA A 814 -6.05 2.68 -19.11
N GLY A 815 -5.68 3.38 -18.04
CA GLY A 815 -6.58 4.30 -17.35
C GLY A 815 -7.10 5.43 -18.26
N PRO A 816 -8.14 6.18 -17.84
CA PRO A 816 -8.74 7.25 -18.65
C PRO A 816 -7.77 8.37 -19.06
N THR A 817 -6.65 8.53 -18.35
CA THR A 817 -5.58 9.48 -18.68
C THR A 817 -4.41 8.86 -19.45
N GLY A 818 -4.54 7.58 -19.82
CA GLY A 818 -3.57 6.82 -20.61
C GLY A 818 -2.40 6.25 -19.80
N LEU A 819 -2.54 6.16 -18.47
CA LEU A 819 -1.53 5.63 -17.56
C LEU A 819 -1.77 4.14 -17.26
N LEU A 820 -0.68 3.39 -17.06
CA LEU A 820 -0.69 1.98 -16.67
C LEU A 820 0.04 1.78 -15.34
N SER A 821 -0.55 0.99 -14.46
CA SER A 821 0.08 0.46 -13.25
C SER A 821 1.00 -0.70 -13.60
N GLU A 822 1.60 -1.34 -12.60
CA GLU A 822 2.42 -2.55 -12.78
C GLU A 822 1.60 -3.76 -13.22
N GLU A 823 0.50 -4.01 -12.53
CA GLU A 823 -0.34 -5.19 -12.72
C GLU A 823 -1.80 -4.81 -12.96
N TYR A 824 -2.56 -5.81 -13.37
CA TYR A 824 -4.01 -5.73 -13.50
C TYR A 824 -4.65 -7.06 -13.06
N ASP A 825 -5.71 -6.96 -12.26
CA ASP A 825 -6.54 -8.09 -11.88
C ASP A 825 -7.56 -8.38 -13.00
N PRO A 826 -7.41 -9.48 -13.76
CA PRO A 826 -8.32 -9.79 -14.85
C PRO A 826 -9.71 -10.25 -14.38
N VAL A 827 -9.88 -10.58 -13.09
CA VAL A 827 -11.16 -11.02 -12.51
C VAL A 827 -11.92 -9.85 -11.93
N ALA A 828 -11.24 -9.00 -11.14
CA ALA A 828 -11.85 -7.80 -10.56
C ALA A 828 -11.85 -6.59 -11.50
N GLU A 829 -11.20 -6.72 -12.67
CA GLU A 829 -11.09 -5.69 -13.71
C GLU A 829 -10.53 -4.35 -13.19
N ARG A 830 -9.47 -4.42 -12.37
CA ARG A 830 -8.85 -3.24 -11.72
C ARG A 830 -7.33 -3.28 -11.76
N SER A 831 -6.71 -2.10 -11.77
CA SER A 831 -5.26 -1.97 -11.66
C SER A 831 -4.73 -2.34 -10.28
N LEU A 832 -3.53 -2.89 -10.27
CA LEU A 832 -2.77 -3.33 -9.10
C LEU A 832 -1.29 -2.92 -9.24
N GLY A 833 -0.54 -2.98 -8.14
CA GLY A 833 0.87 -2.62 -8.07
C GLY A 833 1.15 -1.12 -8.28
N ASN A 834 2.43 -0.75 -8.35
CA ASN A 834 2.85 0.66 -8.34
C ASN A 834 2.43 1.43 -9.61
N HIS A 835 2.20 2.74 -9.49
CA HIS A 835 1.56 3.54 -10.55
C HIS A 835 2.08 4.99 -10.72
N PRO A 836 2.22 5.46 -11.96
CA PRO A 836 2.40 4.64 -13.16
C PRO A 836 3.73 3.88 -13.08
N GLN A 837 3.80 2.73 -13.73
CA GLN A 837 5.03 1.93 -13.80
C GLN A 837 5.73 2.10 -15.15
N ALA A 838 7.06 2.26 -15.13
CA ALA A 838 7.86 2.41 -16.34
C ALA A 838 7.76 1.20 -17.29
N TYR A 839 7.85 -0.02 -16.74
CA TYR A 839 7.75 -1.27 -17.49
C TYR A 839 6.48 -1.41 -18.33
N SER A 840 5.32 -1.11 -17.74
CA SER A 840 4.05 -1.15 -18.46
C SER A 840 4.02 -0.19 -19.65
N HIS A 841 4.57 1.01 -19.48
CA HIS A 841 4.63 2.03 -20.53
C HIS A 841 5.64 1.70 -21.64
N LEU A 842 6.83 1.18 -21.31
CA LEU A 842 7.79 0.77 -22.33
C LEU A 842 7.31 -0.48 -23.10
N GLY A 843 6.61 -1.40 -22.44
CA GLY A 843 6.05 -2.58 -23.08
C GLY A 843 4.97 -2.19 -24.10
N LEU A 844 4.10 -1.24 -23.73
CA LEU A 844 3.08 -0.70 -24.62
C LEU A 844 3.69 0.00 -25.85
N LEU A 845 4.71 0.84 -25.65
CA LEU A 845 5.44 1.51 -26.73
C LEU A 845 6.08 0.50 -27.69
N ARG A 846 6.77 -0.51 -27.14
CA ARG A 846 7.42 -1.56 -27.91
C ARG A 846 6.43 -2.34 -28.78
N CYS A 847 5.28 -2.72 -28.22
CA CYS A 847 4.23 -3.39 -28.99
C CYS A 847 3.74 -2.54 -30.16
N ALA A 848 3.51 -1.25 -29.92
CA ALA A 848 3.04 -0.34 -30.97
C ALA A 848 4.07 -0.16 -32.09
N GLN A 849 5.37 -0.10 -31.75
CA GLN A 849 6.45 -0.04 -32.74
C GLN A 849 6.51 -1.28 -33.64
N LEU A 850 6.35 -2.47 -33.05
CA LEU A 850 6.44 -3.74 -33.79
C LEU A 850 5.20 -4.05 -34.61
N LEU A 851 4.04 -3.50 -34.22
CA LEU A 851 2.77 -3.69 -34.92
C LEU A 851 2.50 -2.65 -36.01
N ALA A 852 3.12 -1.48 -35.94
CA ALA A 852 3.07 -0.47 -36.99
C ALA A 852 3.66 -0.99 -38.31
#